data_AF-A0AAW2F2X8-F1
#
_entry.id   AF-A0AAW2F2X8-F1
#
_cell.length_a   1.000
_cell.length_b   1.000
_cell.length_c   1.000
_cell.angle_alpha   90.00
_cell.angle_beta   90.00
_cell.angle_gamma   90.00
#
_symmetry.space_group_name_H-M   'P 1'
#
loop_
_entity.id
_entity.type
_entity.pdbx_description
1 polymer ?
#
loop_
_entity_poly.entity_id
_entity_poly.type
_entity_poly.pdbx_seq_one_letter_code
_entity_poly.pdbx_strand_id
1 'polypeptide(L)'
;MVHQFALVILSVPLNTVSIIGDCRWDNAIKFWSNVICSLKDIKIVNFHNVLESGGSSIFLEQCFQIFVHDIAHKCETTIVSRIYTFRETESLASFTKDVSYSEKRGRFVKRSAIWKILASDNAISSRVKLPLSSTGENIRIRSDTTLDRNMWNVHVILAKDVHSFDRITKDDTTFEWNSHDRFVVLIVHYPEDRRLSNESNSRIDDILKTLWFKYKVQKVFVSEAALANDTVRINRIIRTFNPFAKVNDSTSVWGKIEIINAKTTEEASNVLSQLVHRRTKDMHGYELKVGYFNRNQTRAEPIRVRSSTRYNYAEVFKGFDELMLKTIARNMNFQTELINPTDNESYGYQLANGTYIGAIGDVVNGRTDICFVSYFIKKYTTNLKEDVDFTVYMDFDKLCVVVPKAPKIPKGIRIYHFFPLSIWICSMLTHVFTYLIWYFLQEFTPGRTGKKSFRATIYRSFLLNAGCPQKLPSTNGERILLSGILLANVTLVGIFGGILYNSFAHDMYYPDIDSLQELDASGLPIILTSASLVDLFDDDNENKDKDVDSVILTQSLRKKMQFGKNAVSSVAYYRNISTFVRKSYFPIVTEELIDADGGPLLHLVKECPGKFYLSYLLPKNSILNEKINGLISRMNQAGLPSLWSQHIVHAFIIRRGSLAKQKIIQNRKKMNDFVPFNLSDMQSSFYMLLIGLLISTIVFFCEKGWLKTPLLYVKKPNCKSNSTLIQQ
;
A
#
# COMPACT_ATOMS: atom_id res chain seq x y z
N MET A 1 -71.47 9.83 -29.17
CA MET A 1 -70.92 10.16 -30.51
C MET A 1 -69.70 9.27 -30.70
N VAL A 2 -69.89 7.97 -30.89
CA VAL A 2 -69.92 7.23 -32.18
C VAL A 2 -68.69 7.49 -33.05
N HIS A 3 -67.76 6.51 -33.08
CA HIS A 3 -67.25 5.79 -34.27
C HIS A 3 -66.19 4.76 -33.81
N GLN A 4 -66.47 3.45 -33.85
CA GLN A 4 -66.18 2.48 -34.94
C GLN A 4 -64.69 2.50 -35.36
N PHE A 5 -63.91 1.41 -35.34
CA PHE A 5 -64.06 0.17 -36.13
C PHE A 5 -63.41 -1.00 -35.35
N ALA A 6 -64.11 -2.11 -35.12
CA ALA A 6 -64.18 -3.32 -35.96
C ALA A 6 -63.28 -4.47 -35.46
N LEU A 7 -63.98 -5.40 -34.78
CA LEU A 7 -63.71 -6.82 -34.65
C LEU A 7 -62.94 -7.45 -35.82
N VAL A 8 -61.82 -8.10 -35.49
CA VAL A 8 -61.38 -9.34 -36.16
C VAL A 8 -61.15 -10.38 -35.06
N ILE A 9 -62.13 -11.29 -34.93
CA ILE A 9 -62.00 -12.55 -34.20
C ILE A 9 -61.09 -13.45 -35.03
N LEU A 10 -59.90 -13.75 -34.51
CA LEU A 10 -59.12 -14.91 -34.91
C LEU A 10 -59.07 -15.83 -33.69
N SER A 11 -60.06 -16.71 -33.65
CA SER A 11 -60.12 -17.89 -32.80
C SER A 11 -58.94 -18.81 -33.14
N VAL A 12 -57.91 -18.77 -32.31
CA VAL A 12 -56.91 -19.84 -32.18
C VAL A 12 -57.17 -20.48 -30.81
N PRO A 13 -57.37 -21.81 -30.74
CA PRO A 13 -57.78 -22.44 -29.49
C PRO A 13 -56.69 -22.23 -28.44
N LEU A 14 -57.06 -21.62 -27.32
CA LEU A 14 -56.32 -21.74 -26.08
C LEU A 14 -56.29 -23.24 -25.72
N ASN A 15 -55.23 -23.94 -26.13
CA ASN A 15 -54.77 -25.08 -25.34
C ASN A 15 -54.16 -24.51 -24.06
N THR A 16 -55.05 -24.19 -23.12
CA THR A 16 -54.75 -24.21 -21.70
C THR A 16 -54.26 -25.62 -21.37
N VAL A 17 -52.94 -25.85 -21.50
CA VAL A 17 -52.31 -26.96 -20.77
C VAL A 17 -52.45 -26.57 -19.31
N SER A 18 -53.43 -27.16 -18.64
CA SER A 18 -53.57 -27.06 -17.20
C SER A 18 -52.28 -27.59 -16.57
N ILE A 19 -51.46 -26.68 -16.08
CA ILE A 19 -50.36 -27.00 -15.17
C ILE A 19 -51.01 -27.24 -13.80
N ILE A 20 -51.76 -28.34 -13.68
CA ILE A 20 -52.26 -28.87 -12.41
C ILE A 20 -51.79 -30.31 -12.36
N GLY A 21 -50.49 -30.46 -12.11
CA GLY A 21 -49.95 -31.65 -11.48
C GLY A 21 -49.53 -31.22 -10.08
N ASP A 22 -50.24 -31.68 -9.05
CA ASP A 22 -49.98 -31.36 -7.65
C ASP A 22 -48.51 -31.63 -7.31
N CYS A 23 -47.70 -30.57 -7.23
CA CYS A 23 -46.38 -30.67 -6.65
C CYS A 23 -46.59 -30.89 -5.14
N ARG A 24 -46.43 -32.14 -4.69
CA ARG A 24 -46.55 -32.55 -3.28
C ARG A 24 -45.57 -31.83 -2.33
N TRP A 25 -44.73 -30.94 -2.87
CA TRP A 25 -43.72 -30.10 -2.21
C TRP A 25 -44.15 -28.65 -1.98
N ASP A 26 -45.36 -28.24 -2.35
CA ASP A 26 -45.80 -26.84 -2.29
C ASP A 26 -45.53 -26.15 -0.95
N ASN A 27 -45.71 -26.85 0.17
CA ASN A 27 -45.43 -26.31 1.49
C ASN A 27 -43.92 -26.08 1.74
N ALA A 28 -43.07 -27.00 1.29
CA ALA A 28 -41.61 -26.90 1.39
C ALA A 28 -41.03 -25.81 0.50
N ILE A 29 -41.54 -25.75 -0.73
CA ILE A 29 -41.23 -24.73 -1.73
C ILE A 29 -41.60 -23.35 -1.19
N LYS A 30 -42.83 -23.18 -0.67
CA LYS A 30 -43.30 -21.92 -0.06
C LYS A 30 -42.46 -21.49 1.15
N PHE A 31 -42.05 -22.43 2.00
CA PHE A 31 -41.21 -22.09 3.16
C PHE A 31 -39.83 -21.59 2.73
N TRP A 32 -39.12 -22.36 1.91
CA TRP A 32 -37.77 -22.00 1.48
C TRP A 32 -37.74 -20.80 0.53
N SER A 33 -38.77 -20.61 -0.29
CA SER A 33 -38.92 -19.39 -1.09
C SER A 33 -39.10 -18.17 -0.21
N ASN A 34 -39.93 -18.25 0.83
CA ASN A 34 -40.08 -17.17 1.79
C ASN A 34 -38.77 -16.92 2.57
N VAL A 35 -38.01 -17.95 2.94
CA VAL A 35 -36.69 -17.79 3.59
C VAL A 35 -35.73 -17.05 2.68
N ILE A 36 -35.64 -17.44 1.40
CA ILE A 36 -34.74 -16.82 0.42
C ILE A 36 -35.16 -15.38 0.13
N CYS A 37 -36.44 -15.09 -0.07
CA CYS A 37 -36.93 -13.73 -0.28
C CYS A 37 -36.80 -12.84 0.96
N SER A 38 -36.68 -13.42 2.16
CA SER A 38 -36.43 -12.67 3.39
C SER A 38 -34.95 -12.30 3.57
N LEU A 39 -34.03 -12.82 2.73
CA LEU A 39 -32.62 -12.45 2.79
C LEU A 39 -32.43 -11.07 2.18
N LYS A 40 -31.71 -10.20 2.91
CA LYS A 40 -31.32 -8.88 2.39
C LYS A 40 -30.11 -9.00 1.46
N ASP A 41 -30.03 -8.06 0.52
CA ASP A 41 -28.88 -7.84 -0.35
C ASP A 41 -28.54 -9.02 -1.29
N ILE A 42 -29.54 -9.64 -1.91
CA ILE A 42 -29.32 -10.70 -2.91
C ILE A 42 -29.01 -10.07 -4.28
N LYS A 43 -27.90 -10.49 -4.89
CA LYS A 43 -27.53 -10.12 -6.28
C LYS A 43 -28.22 -11.01 -7.30
N ILE A 44 -28.00 -12.32 -7.17
CA ILE A 44 -28.44 -13.36 -8.11
C ILE A 44 -28.81 -14.60 -7.30
N VAL A 45 -29.93 -15.24 -7.66
CA VAL A 45 -30.28 -16.57 -7.16
C VAL A 45 -29.95 -17.61 -8.25
N ASN A 46 -28.98 -18.47 -7.97
CA ASN A 46 -28.56 -19.56 -8.82
C ASN A 46 -29.25 -20.86 -8.40
N PHE A 47 -30.18 -21.37 -9.19
CA PHE A 47 -30.81 -22.67 -8.96
C PHE A 47 -30.07 -23.78 -9.69
N HIS A 48 -29.85 -24.88 -9.00
CA HIS A 48 -29.16 -26.07 -9.50
C HIS A 48 -30.04 -27.29 -9.27
N ASN A 49 -30.61 -27.86 -10.34
CA ASN A 49 -31.31 -29.13 -10.27
C ASN A 49 -30.34 -30.27 -10.56
N VAL A 50 -30.32 -31.29 -9.71
CA VAL A 50 -29.37 -32.39 -9.78
C VAL A 50 -30.15 -33.68 -9.96
N LEU A 51 -30.18 -34.17 -11.20
CA LEU A 51 -31.05 -35.27 -11.64
C LEU A 51 -30.24 -36.51 -12.02
N GLU A 52 -30.78 -37.67 -11.69
CA GLU A 52 -30.31 -38.98 -12.17
C GLU A 52 -31.26 -39.49 -13.26
N SER A 53 -30.72 -40.10 -14.33
CA SER A 53 -31.50 -40.56 -15.47
C SER A 53 -32.48 -41.69 -15.08
N GLY A 54 -33.74 -41.35 -14.79
CA GLY A 54 -34.80 -42.31 -14.48
C GLY A 54 -36.20 -41.67 -14.39
N GLY A 55 -37.26 -42.48 -14.29
CA GLY A 55 -38.67 -42.05 -14.35
C GLY A 55 -39.10 -41.02 -13.28
N SER A 56 -38.38 -40.92 -12.16
CA SER A 56 -38.60 -39.90 -11.11
C SER A 56 -38.08 -38.50 -11.47
N SER A 57 -37.34 -38.35 -12.58
CA SER A 57 -36.72 -37.09 -13.01
C SER A 57 -37.74 -36.05 -13.51
N ILE A 58 -38.87 -36.50 -14.07
CA ILE A 58 -39.91 -35.61 -14.63
C ILE A 58 -40.63 -34.86 -13.50
N PHE A 59 -40.88 -35.53 -12.37
CA PHE A 59 -41.55 -34.95 -11.21
C PHE A 59 -40.68 -33.90 -10.48
N LEU A 60 -39.41 -34.21 -10.25
CA LEU A 60 -38.44 -33.27 -9.67
C LEU A 60 -38.23 -32.04 -10.57
N GLU A 61 -38.25 -32.22 -11.89
CA GLU A 61 -38.17 -31.12 -12.85
C GLU A 61 -39.43 -30.23 -12.83
N GLN A 62 -40.64 -30.79 -12.70
CA GLN A 62 -41.87 -29.98 -12.55
C GLN A 62 -41.87 -29.16 -11.25
N CYS A 63 -41.52 -29.77 -10.12
CA CYS A 63 -41.39 -29.06 -8.85
C CYS A 63 -40.25 -28.02 -8.87
N PHE A 64 -39.16 -28.29 -9.58
CA PHE A 64 -38.09 -27.31 -9.81
C PHE A 64 -38.57 -26.06 -10.55
N GLN A 65 -39.36 -26.23 -11.62
CA GLN A 65 -39.91 -25.09 -12.37
C GLN A 65 -40.90 -24.27 -11.51
N ILE A 66 -41.73 -24.92 -10.68
CA ILE A 66 -42.63 -24.24 -9.74
C ILE A 66 -41.85 -23.44 -8.70
N PHE A 67 -40.76 -23.99 -8.15
CA PHE A 67 -39.94 -23.30 -7.15
C PHE A 67 -39.23 -22.07 -7.73
N VAL A 68 -38.67 -22.20 -8.94
CA VAL A 68 -38.08 -21.08 -9.68
C VAL A 68 -39.13 -19.99 -9.94
N HIS A 69 -40.36 -20.38 -10.32
CA HIS A 69 -41.44 -19.44 -10.58
C HIS A 69 -41.92 -18.70 -9.31
N ASP A 70 -42.06 -19.40 -8.18
CA ASP A 70 -42.49 -18.79 -6.90
C ASP A 70 -41.45 -17.76 -6.39
N ILE A 71 -40.16 -18.08 -6.48
CA ILE A 71 -39.08 -17.14 -6.12
C ILE A 71 -39.01 -15.97 -7.11
N ALA A 72 -39.18 -16.22 -8.42
CA ALA A 72 -39.22 -15.16 -9.43
C ALA A 72 -40.32 -14.15 -9.16
N HIS A 73 -41.50 -14.63 -8.77
CA HIS A 73 -42.65 -13.79 -8.47
C HIS A 73 -42.50 -13.02 -7.15
N LYS A 74 -41.88 -13.62 -6.11
CA LYS A 74 -41.82 -13.02 -4.77
C LYS A 74 -40.60 -12.15 -4.51
N CYS A 75 -39.45 -12.47 -5.10
CA CYS A 75 -38.16 -11.89 -4.69
C CYS A 75 -37.67 -10.74 -5.61
N GLU A 76 -38.34 -10.41 -6.74
CA GLU A 76 -37.88 -9.40 -7.74
C GLU A 76 -36.35 -9.42 -8.03
N THR A 77 -35.75 -10.61 -8.11
CA THR A 77 -34.29 -10.78 -8.27
C THR A 77 -33.94 -11.47 -9.59
N THR A 78 -32.70 -11.31 -10.04
CA THR A 78 -32.22 -12.02 -11.24
C THR A 78 -32.02 -13.49 -10.90
N ILE A 79 -32.65 -14.38 -11.69
CA ILE A 79 -32.59 -15.83 -11.46
C ILE A 79 -31.87 -16.52 -12.61
N VAL A 80 -30.89 -17.33 -12.25
CA VAL A 80 -30.18 -18.20 -13.19
C VAL A 80 -30.44 -19.64 -12.78
N SER A 81 -30.96 -20.45 -13.70
CA SER A 81 -31.23 -21.87 -13.44
C SER A 81 -30.30 -22.76 -14.28
N ARG A 82 -29.75 -23.80 -13.64
CA ARG A 82 -28.89 -24.81 -14.25
C ARG A 82 -29.41 -26.19 -13.87
N ILE A 83 -29.46 -27.10 -14.83
CA ILE A 83 -29.86 -28.50 -14.63
C ILE A 83 -28.64 -29.37 -14.96
N TYR A 84 -28.29 -30.27 -14.04
CA TYR A 84 -27.22 -31.26 -14.16
C TYR A 84 -27.86 -32.65 -14.21
N THR A 85 -27.62 -33.41 -15.28
CA THR A 85 -28.08 -34.79 -15.38
C THR A 85 -26.93 -35.79 -15.35
N PHE A 86 -27.09 -36.86 -14.56
CA PHE A 86 -26.18 -38.00 -14.50
C PHE A 86 -26.67 -39.13 -15.41
N ARG A 87 -25.76 -39.68 -16.22
CA ARG A 87 -26.00 -40.89 -17.00
C ARG A 87 -25.39 -42.09 -16.25
N GLU A 88 -26.21 -43.08 -15.92
CA GLU A 88 -25.69 -44.39 -15.51
C GLU A 88 -25.07 -45.08 -16.73
N THR A 89 -23.85 -45.57 -16.58
CA THR A 89 -23.32 -46.61 -17.46
C THR A 89 -23.94 -47.92 -17.00
N GLU A 90 -25.00 -48.37 -17.68
CA GLU A 90 -25.57 -49.70 -17.46
C GLU A 90 -24.48 -50.76 -17.63
N SER A 91 -24.49 -51.71 -16.69
CA SER A 91 -23.71 -52.93 -16.71
C SER A 91 -24.05 -53.78 -17.95
N LEU A 92 -23.21 -53.73 -18.98
CA LEU A 92 -23.21 -54.75 -20.02
C LEU A 92 -22.32 -55.92 -19.56
N ALA A 93 -22.86 -56.75 -18.69
CA ALA A 93 -22.32 -58.09 -18.46
C ALA A 93 -22.70 -58.98 -19.65
N SER A 94 -22.05 -58.80 -20.79
CA SER A 94 -21.74 -59.90 -21.72
C SER A 94 -20.70 -59.47 -22.77
N PHE A 95 -19.72 -60.34 -22.96
CA PHE A 95 -18.72 -60.42 -24.03
C PHE A 95 -17.40 -59.61 -23.95
N THR A 96 -16.37 -60.43 -23.71
CA THR A 96 -14.96 -60.41 -24.12
C THR A 96 -13.96 -59.49 -23.42
N LYS A 97 -13.03 -60.18 -22.75
CA LYS A 97 -11.74 -59.72 -22.23
C LYS A 97 -10.97 -58.95 -23.31
N ASP A 98 -10.51 -57.74 -22.99
CA ASP A 98 -9.09 -57.41 -23.04
C ASP A 98 -8.77 -56.16 -22.20
N VAL A 99 -7.60 -56.23 -21.57
CA VAL A 99 -7.14 -55.34 -20.50
C VAL A 99 -6.47 -54.08 -21.09
N SER A 100 -7.01 -52.90 -20.76
CA SER A 100 -6.20 -51.69 -20.54
C SER A 100 -6.97 -50.69 -19.66
N TYR A 101 -6.41 -50.40 -18.48
CA TYR A 101 -6.96 -49.51 -17.45
C TYR A 101 -7.12 -48.06 -17.93
N SER A 102 -8.36 -47.57 -18.00
CA SER A 102 -8.70 -46.15 -17.76
C SER A 102 -10.17 -46.07 -17.31
N GLU A 103 -10.42 -45.89 -16.01
CA GLU A 103 -11.75 -45.65 -15.47
C GLU A 103 -12.33 -44.34 -16.04
N LYS A 104 -13.31 -44.48 -16.93
CA LYS A 104 -14.06 -43.35 -17.51
C LYS A 104 -15.02 -42.77 -16.46
N ARG A 105 -14.68 -41.60 -15.90
CA ARG A 105 -15.59 -40.73 -15.13
C ARG A 105 -16.84 -40.40 -15.96
N GLY A 106 -18.02 -40.52 -15.35
CA GLY A 106 -19.31 -40.26 -16.00
C GLY A 106 -19.44 -38.83 -16.55
N ARG A 107 -19.96 -38.68 -17.78
CA ARG A 107 -20.26 -37.38 -18.42
C ARG A 107 -21.53 -36.77 -17.83
N PHE A 108 -21.45 -35.51 -17.42
CA PHE A 108 -22.59 -34.68 -17.02
C PHE A 108 -23.14 -33.89 -18.21
N VAL A 109 -24.47 -33.75 -18.32
CA VAL A 109 -25.09 -32.83 -19.31
C VAL A 109 -25.63 -31.60 -18.59
N LYS A 110 -25.21 -30.41 -19.03
CA LYS A 110 -25.58 -29.11 -18.45
C LYS A 110 -26.58 -28.40 -19.35
N ARG A 111 -27.73 -28.00 -18.80
CA ARG A 111 -28.71 -27.11 -19.47
C ARG A 111 -28.90 -25.84 -18.63
N SER A 112 -28.79 -24.66 -19.23
CA SER A 112 -28.92 -23.37 -18.52
C SER A 112 -30.04 -22.51 -19.09
N ALA A 113 -30.80 -21.85 -18.21
CA ALA A 113 -31.79 -20.83 -18.58
C ALA A 113 -31.69 -19.62 -17.64
N ILE A 114 -31.75 -18.42 -18.20
CA ILE A 114 -31.66 -17.15 -17.48
C ILE A 114 -33.01 -16.44 -17.54
N TRP A 115 -33.46 -15.95 -16.38
CA TRP A 115 -34.66 -15.13 -16.24
C TRP A 115 -34.25 -13.75 -15.70
N LYS A 116 -34.53 -12.68 -16.45
CA LYS A 116 -34.28 -11.29 -16.03
C LYS A 116 -35.61 -10.55 -15.97
N ILE A 117 -35.97 -10.05 -14.78
CA ILE A 117 -37.20 -9.29 -14.57
C ILE A 117 -36.85 -7.80 -14.70
N LEU A 118 -37.49 -7.11 -15.65
CA LEU A 118 -37.41 -5.66 -15.83
C LEU A 118 -38.62 -5.04 -15.14
N ALA A 119 -38.40 -4.12 -14.20
CA ALA A 119 -39.46 -3.37 -13.56
C ALA A 119 -40.04 -2.34 -14.54
N SER A 120 -41.06 -2.74 -15.30
CA SER A 120 -42.03 -1.82 -15.88
C SER A 120 -43.34 -2.59 -16.11
N ASP A 121 -44.44 -2.05 -15.61
CA ASP A 121 -45.78 -2.57 -15.82
C ASP A 121 -46.03 -2.91 -17.30
N ASN A 122 -46.61 -4.09 -17.54
CA ASN A 122 -47.12 -4.61 -18.81
C ASN A 122 -46.13 -5.03 -19.93
N ALA A 123 -45.06 -5.78 -19.62
CA ALA A 123 -44.30 -6.49 -20.65
C ALA A 123 -43.98 -7.95 -20.30
N ILE A 124 -44.20 -8.82 -21.29
CA ILE A 124 -44.10 -10.28 -21.28
C ILE A 124 -42.70 -10.76 -20.83
N SER A 125 -42.67 -11.66 -19.83
CA SER A 125 -41.48 -12.39 -19.39
C SER A 125 -40.88 -13.19 -20.55
N SER A 126 -39.69 -12.78 -21.03
CA SER A 126 -39.02 -13.45 -22.15
C SER A 126 -38.03 -14.52 -21.64
N ARG A 127 -38.25 -15.76 -22.06
CA ARG A 127 -37.41 -16.93 -21.76
C ARG A 127 -36.29 -17.00 -22.79
N VAL A 128 -35.05 -16.70 -22.40
CA VAL A 128 -33.89 -16.86 -23.32
C VAL A 128 -33.40 -18.30 -23.24
N LYS A 129 -33.72 -19.13 -24.25
CA LYS A 129 -33.13 -20.47 -24.43
C LYS A 129 -31.77 -20.34 -25.12
N LEU A 130 -30.69 -20.77 -24.48
CA LEU A 130 -29.41 -20.98 -25.19
C LEU A 130 -29.40 -22.35 -25.89
N PRO A 131 -28.92 -22.43 -27.15
CA PRO A 131 -28.73 -23.70 -27.84
C PRO A 131 -27.50 -24.45 -27.29
N LEU A 132 -27.56 -25.77 -27.37
CA LEU A 132 -26.46 -26.68 -27.03
C LEU A 132 -25.47 -26.67 -28.20
N SER A 133 -24.39 -25.88 -28.14
CA SER A 133 -23.27 -26.02 -29.07
C SER A 133 -22.01 -26.52 -28.35
N SER A 134 -21.53 -27.65 -28.85
CA SER A 134 -20.25 -28.26 -28.52
C SER A 134 -19.13 -27.53 -29.25
N THR A 135 -18.82 -26.30 -28.88
CA THR A 135 -17.55 -25.62 -29.22
C THR A 135 -17.47 -24.35 -28.37
N GLY A 136 -16.38 -24.22 -27.60
CA GLY A 136 -16.22 -23.17 -26.60
C GLY A 136 -16.15 -21.78 -27.21
N GLU A 137 -17.17 -20.97 -26.97
CA GLU A 137 -17.06 -19.51 -26.95
C GLU A 137 -17.66 -18.98 -25.65
N ASN A 138 -16.77 -18.47 -24.79
CA ASN A 138 -17.13 -17.78 -23.57
C ASN A 138 -17.73 -16.41 -23.91
N ILE A 139 -19.06 -16.32 -24.02
CA ILE A 139 -19.74 -15.02 -24.06
C ILE A 139 -19.62 -14.38 -22.68
N ARG A 140 -18.60 -13.53 -22.53
CA ARG A 140 -18.44 -12.63 -21.38
C ARG A 140 -19.58 -11.62 -21.40
N ILE A 141 -20.56 -11.84 -20.53
CA ILE A 141 -21.47 -10.77 -20.11
C ILE A 141 -20.58 -9.71 -19.44
N ARG A 142 -20.52 -8.52 -20.04
CA ARG A 142 -19.82 -7.34 -19.53
C ARG A 142 -20.34 -7.06 -18.11
N SER A 143 -19.56 -7.46 -17.11
CA SER A 143 -19.82 -7.08 -15.72
C SER A 143 -19.50 -5.61 -15.60
N ASP A 144 -20.51 -4.76 -15.47
CA ASP A 144 -20.28 -3.38 -15.06
C ASP A 144 -19.48 -3.38 -13.76
N THR A 145 -18.35 -2.69 -13.82
CA THR A 145 -17.32 -2.57 -12.79
C THR A 145 -17.70 -1.53 -11.75
N THR A 146 -18.88 -1.67 -11.15
CA THR A 146 -19.26 -0.98 -9.91
C THR A 146 -19.52 -2.05 -8.88
N LEU A 147 -18.47 -2.41 -8.15
CA LEU A 147 -18.44 -3.49 -7.18
C LEU A 147 -19.21 -3.07 -5.92
N ASP A 148 -20.54 -3.21 -5.92
CA ASP A 148 -21.33 -3.12 -4.71
C ASP A 148 -20.99 -4.32 -3.80
N ARG A 149 -20.07 -4.08 -2.86
CA ARG A 149 -19.43 -5.06 -1.98
C ARG A 149 -20.36 -5.76 -0.99
N ASN A 150 -21.66 -5.45 -1.01
CA ASN A 150 -22.64 -5.96 -0.05
C ASN A 150 -23.67 -6.93 -0.64
N MET A 151 -23.66 -7.20 -1.95
CA MET A 151 -24.63 -8.10 -2.56
C MET A 151 -24.11 -9.54 -2.71
N TRP A 152 -24.91 -10.54 -2.32
CA TRP A 152 -24.53 -11.95 -2.26
C TRP A 152 -25.19 -12.79 -3.36
N ASN A 153 -24.51 -13.82 -3.87
CA ASN A 153 -25.19 -14.85 -4.65
C ASN A 153 -25.72 -15.94 -3.72
N VAL A 154 -26.94 -16.40 -3.98
CA VAL A 154 -27.57 -17.50 -3.27
C VAL A 154 -27.72 -18.68 -4.22
N HIS A 155 -27.19 -19.83 -3.84
CA HIS A 155 -27.21 -21.06 -4.60
C HIS A 155 -28.21 -22.02 -3.96
N VAL A 156 -29.26 -22.37 -4.69
CA VAL A 156 -30.27 -23.33 -4.26
C VAL A 156 -30.04 -24.63 -5.01
N ILE A 157 -29.62 -25.67 -4.30
CA ILE A 157 -29.29 -26.98 -4.87
C ILE A 157 -30.39 -27.96 -4.49
N LEU A 158 -31.09 -28.50 -5.47
CA LEU A 158 -32.08 -29.54 -5.28
C LEU A 158 -31.47 -30.88 -5.71
N ALA A 159 -31.26 -31.77 -4.75
CA ALA A 159 -30.67 -33.09 -4.99
C ALA A 159 -31.68 -34.19 -4.71
N LYS A 160 -31.74 -35.18 -5.62
CA LYS A 160 -32.60 -36.37 -5.47
C LYS A 160 -32.25 -37.18 -4.24
N ASP A 161 -30.97 -37.35 -3.95
CA ASP A 161 -30.44 -38.10 -2.80
C ASP A 161 -29.07 -37.56 -2.36
N VAL A 162 -28.55 -38.07 -1.24
CA VAL A 162 -27.23 -37.69 -0.70
C VAL A 162 -26.09 -38.07 -1.66
N HIS A 163 -26.24 -39.15 -2.45
CA HIS A 163 -25.23 -39.62 -3.39
C HIS A 163 -25.04 -38.67 -4.57
N SER A 164 -26.14 -38.14 -5.10
CA SER A 164 -26.18 -37.13 -6.16
C SER A 164 -25.53 -35.82 -5.70
N PHE A 165 -25.74 -35.45 -4.44
CA PHE A 165 -25.09 -34.29 -3.84
C PHE A 165 -23.58 -34.50 -3.68
N ASP A 166 -23.14 -35.66 -3.17
CA ASP A 166 -21.72 -36.02 -3.02
C ASP A 166 -20.96 -36.04 -4.37
N ARG A 167 -21.62 -36.45 -5.46
CA ARG A 167 -21.01 -36.44 -6.79
C ARG A 167 -20.70 -35.03 -7.30
N ILE A 168 -21.51 -34.03 -6.95
CA ILE A 168 -21.27 -32.63 -7.35
C ILE A 168 -20.17 -32.00 -6.51
N THR A 169 -20.03 -32.36 -5.24
CA THR A 169 -18.97 -31.84 -4.39
C THR A 169 -17.59 -32.41 -4.74
N LYS A 170 -17.54 -33.58 -5.40
CA LYS A 170 -16.29 -34.22 -5.85
C LYS A 170 -15.81 -33.81 -7.24
N ASP A 171 -16.67 -33.24 -8.09
CA ASP A 171 -16.31 -32.83 -9.44
C ASP A 171 -15.95 -31.33 -9.51
N ASP A 172 -14.64 -31.05 -9.55
CA ASP A 172 -14.09 -29.69 -9.61
C ASP A 172 -14.37 -28.96 -10.94
N THR A 173 -14.85 -29.67 -11.97
CA THR A 173 -14.93 -29.12 -13.33
C THR A 173 -16.30 -28.54 -13.70
N THR A 174 -17.36 -28.91 -12.98
CA THR A 174 -18.75 -28.61 -13.37
C THR A 174 -19.43 -27.58 -12.48
N PHE A 175 -19.03 -27.46 -11.21
CA PHE A 175 -19.61 -26.54 -10.23
C PHE A 175 -18.51 -25.76 -9.48
N GLU A 176 -18.51 -24.43 -9.63
CA GLU A 176 -17.56 -23.55 -8.97
C GLU A 176 -18.08 -23.18 -7.57
N TRP A 177 -17.39 -23.68 -6.54
CA TRP A 177 -17.69 -23.36 -5.14
C TRP A 177 -16.96 -22.09 -4.72
N ASN A 178 -17.73 -21.04 -4.40
CA ASN A 178 -17.19 -19.78 -3.93
C ASN A 178 -17.50 -19.62 -2.43
N SER A 179 -16.48 -19.39 -1.60
CA SER A 179 -16.62 -19.26 -0.14
C SER A 179 -17.46 -18.06 0.31
N HIS A 180 -17.61 -17.04 -0.55
CA HIS A 180 -18.42 -15.85 -0.24
C HIS A 180 -19.93 -16.10 -0.39
N ASP A 181 -20.31 -17.02 -1.29
CA ASP A 181 -21.70 -17.28 -1.67
C ASP A 181 -22.45 -18.11 -0.60
N ARG A 182 -23.78 -18.05 -0.63
CA ARG A 182 -24.66 -18.76 0.31
C ARG A 182 -25.29 -19.96 -0.36
N PHE A 183 -25.28 -21.13 0.27
CA PHE A 183 -25.77 -22.38 -0.31
C PHE A 183 -26.91 -22.96 0.54
N VAL A 184 -28.05 -23.19 -0.10
CA VAL A 184 -29.19 -23.90 0.46
C VAL A 184 -29.37 -25.18 -0.34
N VAL A 185 -29.13 -26.32 0.31
CA VAL A 185 -29.20 -27.66 -0.27
C VAL A 185 -30.43 -28.36 0.29
N LEU A 186 -31.31 -28.77 -0.62
CA LEU A 186 -32.52 -29.50 -0.31
C LEU A 186 -32.36 -30.93 -0.84
N ILE A 187 -32.34 -31.90 0.08
CA ILE A 187 -32.21 -33.32 -0.24
C ILE A 187 -33.58 -33.99 -0.06
N VAL A 188 -34.00 -34.73 -1.08
CA VAL A 188 -35.26 -35.46 -1.09
C VAL A 188 -35.06 -36.87 -0.53
N HIS A 189 -35.93 -37.33 0.39
CA HIS A 189 -35.89 -38.70 0.92
C HIS A 189 -37.22 -39.42 0.66
N TYR A 190 -37.15 -40.60 0.02
CA TYR A 190 -38.31 -41.46 -0.22
C TYR A 190 -38.54 -42.43 0.96
N PRO A 191 -39.79 -42.83 1.26
CA PRO A 191 -40.15 -43.48 2.51
C PRO A 191 -39.59 -44.91 2.69
N GLU A 192 -39.15 -45.57 1.61
CA GLU A 192 -38.53 -46.90 1.68
C GLU A 192 -37.12 -46.91 2.31
N ASP A 193 -36.46 -45.75 2.36
CA ASP A 193 -35.05 -45.61 2.81
C ASP A 193 -34.89 -45.31 4.31
N ARG A 194 -35.91 -45.55 5.14
CA ARG A 194 -35.88 -45.21 6.58
C ARG A 194 -34.76 -45.93 7.36
N ARG A 195 -34.32 -47.11 6.90
CA ARG A 195 -33.23 -47.90 7.50
C ARG A 195 -31.82 -47.35 7.19
N LEU A 196 -31.65 -46.50 6.18
CA LEU A 196 -30.36 -45.87 5.80
C LEU A 196 -30.12 -44.50 6.47
N SER A 197 -31.03 -44.01 7.30
CA SER A 197 -31.02 -42.62 7.80
C SER A 197 -29.77 -42.23 8.61
N ASN A 198 -29.15 -43.15 9.34
CA ASN A 198 -27.89 -42.84 10.06
C ASN A 198 -26.68 -42.78 9.12
N GLU A 199 -26.66 -43.64 8.10
CA GLU A 199 -25.59 -43.66 7.09
C GLU A 199 -25.68 -42.43 6.18
N SER A 200 -26.89 -42.04 5.77
CA SER A 200 -27.13 -40.82 5.00
C SER A 200 -26.71 -39.56 5.77
N ASN A 201 -27.03 -39.49 7.07
CA ASN A 201 -26.60 -38.39 7.94
C ASN A 201 -25.07 -38.33 8.04
N SER A 202 -24.40 -39.46 8.28
CA SER A 202 -22.93 -39.51 8.36
C SER A 202 -22.26 -39.07 7.05
N ARG A 203 -22.89 -39.36 5.91
CA ARG A 203 -22.37 -38.94 4.60
C ARG A 203 -22.59 -37.44 4.36
N ILE A 204 -23.73 -36.86 4.75
CA ILE A 204 -23.95 -35.39 4.71
C ILE A 204 -22.89 -34.68 5.56
N ASP A 205 -22.62 -35.23 6.74
CA ASP A 205 -21.65 -34.71 7.69
C ASP A 205 -20.24 -34.65 7.07
N ASP A 206 -19.84 -35.70 6.35
CA ASP A 206 -18.55 -35.76 5.66
C ASP A 206 -18.49 -34.85 4.42
N ILE A 207 -19.61 -34.67 3.71
CA ILE A 207 -19.71 -33.70 2.62
C ILE A 207 -19.50 -32.27 3.15
N LEU A 208 -20.17 -31.91 4.24
CA LEU A 208 -20.03 -30.58 4.84
C LEU A 208 -18.60 -30.30 5.33
N LYS A 209 -17.92 -31.29 5.91
CA LYS A 209 -16.49 -31.20 6.25
C LYS A 209 -15.65 -30.99 4.99
N THR A 210 -15.90 -31.76 3.93
CA THR A 210 -15.19 -31.65 2.65
C THR A 210 -15.34 -30.25 2.04
N LEU A 211 -16.56 -29.70 2.08
CA LEU A 211 -16.84 -28.35 1.59
C LEU A 211 -16.05 -27.27 2.35
N TRP A 212 -15.91 -27.42 3.66
CA TRP A 212 -15.08 -26.54 4.47
C TRP A 212 -13.58 -26.72 4.21
N PHE A 213 -13.04 -27.94 4.31
CA PHE A 213 -11.59 -28.16 4.23
C PHE A 213 -11.03 -27.92 2.83
N LYS A 214 -11.77 -28.28 1.78
CA LYS A 214 -11.32 -28.13 0.38
C LYS A 214 -11.67 -26.77 -0.22
N TYR A 215 -12.90 -26.29 -0.04
CA TYR A 215 -13.40 -25.07 -0.71
C TYR A 215 -13.57 -23.87 0.23
N LYS A 216 -13.36 -24.04 1.54
CA LYS A 216 -13.55 -22.99 2.56
C LYS A 216 -14.96 -22.40 2.56
N VAL A 217 -15.96 -23.16 2.09
CA VAL A 217 -17.36 -22.73 2.06
C VAL A 217 -18.01 -23.05 3.40
N GLN A 218 -18.48 -22.02 4.10
CA GLN A 218 -19.09 -22.17 5.43
C GLN A 218 -20.61 -21.99 5.42
N LYS A 219 -21.15 -21.20 4.49
CA LYS A 219 -22.57 -20.82 4.44
C LYS A 219 -23.40 -21.89 3.73
N VAL A 220 -23.31 -23.14 4.18
CA VAL A 220 -24.03 -24.28 3.59
C VAL A 220 -25.07 -24.79 4.57
N PHE A 221 -26.32 -24.76 4.14
CA PHE A 221 -27.45 -25.35 4.85
C PHE A 221 -27.94 -26.57 4.10
N VAL A 222 -27.97 -27.71 4.77
CA VAL A 222 -28.56 -28.93 4.24
C VAL A 222 -29.83 -29.19 5.01
N SER A 223 -30.96 -29.28 4.29
CA SER A 223 -32.24 -29.67 4.85
C SER A 223 -32.75 -30.89 4.10
N GLU A 224 -33.11 -31.91 4.87
CA GLU A 224 -33.75 -33.11 4.35
C GLU A 224 -35.26 -32.92 4.38
N ALA A 225 -35.93 -33.33 3.33
CA ALA A 225 -37.38 -33.35 3.29
C ALA A 225 -37.87 -34.78 3.07
N ALA A 226 -38.64 -35.26 4.05
CA ALA A 226 -39.14 -36.62 4.08
C ALA A 226 -40.58 -36.67 3.55
N LEU A 227 -40.82 -37.59 2.62
CA LEU A 227 -42.15 -37.88 2.10
C LEU A 227 -42.87 -38.84 3.08
N ALA A 228 -43.98 -38.41 3.71
CA ALA A 228 -44.76 -39.25 4.62
C ALA A 228 -46.27 -39.11 4.31
N ASN A 229 -46.94 -40.24 4.01
CA ASN A 229 -48.39 -40.31 3.76
C ASN A 229 -48.91 -39.21 2.84
N ASP A 230 -48.42 -39.19 1.59
CA ASP A 230 -48.82 -38.26 0.52
C ASP A 230 -48.64 -36.74 0.77
N THR A 231 -48.06 -36.35 1.92
CA THR A 231 -47.69 -34.95 2.23
C THR A 231 -46.21 -34.85 2.58
N VAL A 232 -45.47 -33.91 1.96
CA VAL A 232 -44.07 -33.66 2.35
C VAL A 232 -44.09 -32.91 3.69
N ARG A 233 -43.64 -33.56 4.76
CA ARG A 233 -43.31 -32.85 6.01
C ARG A 233 -41.91 -32.27 5.86
N ILE A 234 -41.84 -30.94 5.83
CA ILE A 234 -40.56 -30.23 5.90
C ILE A 234 -39.92 -30.62 7.22
N ASN A 235 -38.78 -31.31 7.16
CA ASN A 235 -37.94 -31.37 8.33
C ASN A 235 -37.30 -29.99 8.44
N ARG A 236 -37.80 -29.16 9.36
CA ARG A 236 -37.27 -27.80 9.64
C ARG A 236 -35.87 -27.83 10.29
N ILE A 237 -35.24 -29.00 10.22
CA ILE A 237 -33.92 -29.29 10.71
C ILE A 237 -32.92 -28.92 9.61
N ILE A 238 -32.07 -27.97 9.95
CA ILE A 238 -30.97 -27.48 9.13
C ILE A 238 -29.69 -28.06 9.70
N ARG A 239 -28.94 -28.79 8.89
CA ARG A 239 -27.59 -29.24 9.19
C ARG A 239 -26.58 -28.26 8.61
N THR A 240 -25.63 -27.84 9.42
CA THR A 240 -24.54 -26.96 9.03
C THR A 240 -23.27 -27.30 9.80
N PHE A 241 -22.10 -27.03 9.22
CA PHE A 241 -20.82 -27.33 9.84
C PHE A 241 -20.21 -26.07 10.47
N ASN A 242 -19.87 -26.15 11.76
CA ASN A 242 -19.16 -25.12 12.50
C ASN A 242 -17.69 -25.54 12.75
N PRO A 243 -16.73 -24.94 12.03
CA PRO A 243 -15.31 -25.27 12.19
C PRO A 243 -14.71 -24.81 13.53
N PHE A 244 -15.32 -23.84 14.21
CA PHE A 244 -14.78 -23.24 15.43
C PHE A 244 -15.36 -23.82 16.73
N ALA A 245 -16.20 -24.85 16.63
CA ALA A 245 -16.72 -25.57 17.79
C ALA A 245 -16.04 -26.93 17.92
N LYS A 246 -15.75 -27.36 19.16
CA LYS A 246 -15.23 -28.70 19.44
C LYS A 246 -16.34 -29.74 19.32
N VAL A 247 -15.99 -30.94 18.83
CA VAL A 247 -16.94 -32.06 18.69
C VAL A 247 -17.50 -32.45 20.06
N ASN A 248 -16.60 -32.70 21.02
CA ASN A 248 -16.88 -32.86 22.45
C ASN A 248 -15.90 -31.98 23.25
N ASP A 249 -16.34 -31.43 24.39
CA ASP A 249 -15.49 -30.58 25.26
C ASP A 249 -14.21 -31.28 25.74
N SER A 250 -14.23 -32.63 25.78
CA SER A 250 -13.11 -33.49 26.16
C SER A 250 -12.15 -33.86 25.00
N THR A 251 -12.53 -33.60 23.75
CA THR A 251 -11.74 -33.97 22.57
C THR A 251 -11.04 -32.75 21.96
N SER A 252 -9.79 -32.90 21.54
CA SER A 252 -9.02 -31.84 20.86
C SER A 252 -9.40 -31.66 19.37
N VAL A 253 -10.51 -32.25 18.93
CA VAL A 253 -10.95 -32.25 17.52
C VAL A 253 -11.95 -31.12 17.29
N TRP A 254 -11.59 -30.21 16.37
CA TRP A 254 -12.40 -29.09 15.94
C TRP A 254 -13.32 -29.47 14.76
N GLY A 255 -14.47 -28.82 14.67
CA GLY A 255 -15.45 -29.04 13.60
C GLY A 255 -16.67 -29.82 14.08
N LYS A 256 -17.65 -29.12 14.65
CA LYS A 256 -18.92 -29.69 15.10
C LYS A 256 -20.01 -29.47 14.07
N ILE A 257 -20.89 -30.46 13.94
CA ILE A 257 -22.08 -30.36 13.11
C ILE A 257 -23.22 -29.85 13.98
N GLU A 258 -23.77 -28.72 13.58
CA GLU A 258 -24.86 -28.05 14.25
C GLU A 258 -26.17 -28.42 13.57
N ILE A 259 -27.11 -28.89 14.38
CA ILE A 259 -28.46 -29.23 13.97
C ILE A 259 -29.38 -28.13 14.50
N ILE A 260 -29.89 -27.29 13.60
CA ILE A 260 -30.71 -26.12 13.96
C ILE A 260 -32.16 -26.41 13.55
N ASN A 261 -33.08 -26.35 14.51
CA ASN A 261 -34.51 -26.50 14.23
C ASN A 261 -35.15 -25.11 14.10
N ALA A 262 -35.26 -24.59 12.87
CA ALA A 262 -35.79 -23.26 12.62
C ALA A 262 -37.33 -23.31 12.51
N LYS A 263 -38.04 -22.75 13.50
CA LYS A 263 -39.51 -22.86 13.54
C LYS A 263 -40.18 -21.85 12.61
N THR A 264 -39.56 -20.69 12.37
CA THR A 264 -40.09 -19.61 11.51
C THR A 264 -39.18 -19.31 10.33
N THR A 265 -39.74 -18.69 9.29
CA THR A 265 -38.98 -18.26 8.10
C THR A 265 -37.96 -17.17 8.43
N GLU A 266 -38.32 -16.23 9.31
CA GLU A 266 -37.43 -15.17 9.79
C GLU A 266 -36.26 -15.71 10.62
N GLU A 267 -36.50 -16.74 11.44
CA GLU A 267 -35.45 -17.39 12.20
C GLU A 267 -34.42 -18.03 11.26
N ALA A 268 -34.89 -18.79 10.25
CA ALA A 268 -34.01 -19.40 9.26
C ALA A 268 -33.21 -18.37 8.43
N SER A 269 -33.84 -17.27 7.99
CA SER A 269 -33.18 -16.22 7.21
C SER A 269 -32.17 -15.43 8.06
N ASN A 270 -32.49 -15.16 9.32
CA ASN A 270 -31.58 -14.51 10.27
C ASN A 270 -30.38 -15.40 10.60
N VAL A 271 -30.60 -16.69 10.83
CA VAL A 271 -29.50 -17.64 11.07
C VAL A 271 -28.58 -17.71 9.84
N LEU A 272 -29.13 -17.78 8.62
CA LEU A 272 -28.34 -17.78 7.38
C LEU A 272 -27.53 -16.50 7.19
N SER A 273 -28.10 -15.36 7.56
CA SER A 273 -27.44 -14.06 7.41
C SER A 273 -26.39 -13.78 8.48
N GLN A 274 -26.62 -14.20 9.73
CA GLN A 274 -25.75 -13.90 10.86
C GLN A 274 -24.76 -15.04 11.20
N LEU A 275 -24.79 -16.17 10.48
CA LEU A 275 -24.03 -17.37 10.80
C LEU A 275 -22.53 -17.09 10.98
N VAL A 276 -21.90 -16.48 9.98
CA VAL A 276 -20.47 -16.17 9.97
C VAL A 276 -20.15 -15.18 11.09
N HIS A 277 -20.98 -14.16 11.26
CA HIS A 277 -20.80 -13.16 12.31
C HIS A 277 -20.86 -13.78 13.72
N ARG A 278 -21.82 -14.67 13.98
CA ARG A 278 -21.96 -15.35 15.29
C ARG A 278 -20.75 -16.23 15.58
N ARG A 279 -20.31 -17.01 14.58
CA ARG A 279 -19.18 -17.95 14.71
C ARG A 279 -17.82 -17.27 14.82
N THR A 280 -17.65 -16.09 14.23
CA THR A 280 -16.41 -15.29 14.35
C THR A 280 -16.44 -14.33 15.55
N LYS A 281 -17.58 -14.19 16.23
CA LYS A 281 -17.69 -13.38 17.45
C LYS A 281 -16.96 -14.02 18.63
N ASP A 282 -17.05 -15.35 18.74
CA ASP A 282 -16.38 -16.16 19.76
C ASP A 282 -15.99 -17.48 19.11
N MET A 283 -14.69 -17.74 19.00
CA MET A 283 -14.13 -18.96 18.40
C MET A 283 -13.73 -20.00 19.46
N HIS A 284 -14.17 -19.83 20.72
CA HIS A 284 -14.04 -20.82 21.80
C HIS A 284 -12.61 -21.36 22.02
N GLY A 285 -11.59 -20.54 21.77
CA GLY A 285 -10.19 -20.90 21.87
C GLY A 285 -9.63 -21.67 20.67
N TYR A 286 -10.29 -21.61 19.50
CA TYR A 286 -9.79 -22.19 18.25
C TYR A 286 -8.36 -21.74 17.96
N GLU A 287 -7.51 -22.67 17.53
CA GLU A 287 -6.14 -22.37 17.16
C GLU A 287 -6.09 -21.89 15.71
N LEU A 288 -5.91 -20.57 15.55
CA LEU A 288 -5.86 -19.92 14.25
C LEU A 288 -4.41 -19.82 13.76
N LYS A 289 -4.18 -20.21 12.50
CA LYS A 289 -2.87 -20.17 11.86
C LYS A 289 -2.55 -18.75 11.41
N VAL A 290 -1.69 -18.07 12.16
CA VAL A 290 -1.34 -16.68 11.92
C VAL A 290 0.04 -16.58 11.29
N GLY A 291 0.09 -16.13 10.05
CA GLY A 291 1.33 -15.76 9.37
C GLY A 291 1.99 -14.60 10.07
N TYR A 292 3.19 -14.83 10.58
CA TYR A 292 3.94 -13.85 11.34
C TYR A 292 5.43 -14.15 11.18
N PHE A 293 6.26 -13.14 10.90
CA PHE A 293 7.69 -13.38 10.71
C PHE A 293 8.57 -12.31 11.34
N ASN A 294 9.69 -12.78 11.87
CA ASN A 294 10.76 -11.92 12.30
C ASN A 294 11.75 -11.75 11.13
N ARG A 295 11.99 -10.50 10.72
CA ARG A 295 12.93 -10.15 9.63
C ARG A 295 14.37 -10.66 9.84
N ASN A 296 14.67 -11.21 11.02
CA ASN A 296 15.98 -11.70 11.45
C ASN A 296 16.33 -13.15 11.05
N GLN A 297 15.41 -13.94 10.47
CA GLN A 297 15.65 -15.36 10.18
C GLN A 297 16.01 -15.69 8.72
N THR A 298 16.42 -14.71 7.90
CA THR A 298 17.13 -15.04 6.65
C THR A 298 18.55 -15.51 6.98
N ARG A 299 18.77 -16.84 6.87
CA ARG A 299 20.07 -17.50 7.01
C ARG A 299 21.05 -16.91 5.99
N ALA A 300 21.93 -16.04 6.46
CA ALA A 300 23.24 -15.85 5.84
C ALA A 300 24.24 -16.31 6.91
N GLU A 301 25.07 -17.29 6.56
CA GLU A 301 26.15 -17.77 7.42
C GLU A 301 26.98 -16.59 7.93
N PRO A 302 27.42 -16.60 9.20
CA PRO A 302 28.20 -15.52 9.76
C PRO A 302 29.60 -15.56 9.15
N ILE A 303 29.81 -14.82 8.07
CA ILE A 303 31.16 -14.46 7.64
C ILE A 303 31.78 -13.70 8.80
N ARG A 304 32.89 -14.24 9.32
CA ARG A 304 33.67 -13.69 10.44
C ARG A 304 34.23 -12.31 10.06
N VAL A 305 33.43 -11.27 10.20
CA VAL A 305 33.88 -9.89 10.28
C VAL A 305 33.49 -9.38 11.66
N ARG A 306 34.50 -8.96 12.42
CA ARG A 306 34.39 -8.40 13.77
C ARG A 306 33.22 -7.41 13.85
N SER A 307 32.31 -7.70 14.78
CA SER A 307 31.34 -6.76 15.35
C SER A 307 30.50 -5.94 14.35
N SER A 308 29.69 -6.59 13.52
CA SER A 308 28.52 -5.92 12.93
C SER A 308 27.37 -5.96 13.94
N THR A 309 27.13 -4.86 14.66
CA THR A 309 25.86 -4.66 15.38
C THR A 309 24.72 -4.69 14.37
N ARG A 310 23.98 -5.79 14.32
CA ARG A 310 22.80 -5.95 13.45
C ARG A 310 21.71 -5.00 13.96
N TYR A 311 21.43 -3.94 13.20
CA TYR A 311 20.43 -2.93 13.54
C TYR A 311 19.01 -3.51 13.35
N ASN A 312 18.29 -3.71 14.47
CA ASN A 312 17.05 -4.49 14.51
C ASN A 312 15.79 -3.61 14.54
N TYR A 313 15.43 -3.03 13.40
CA TYR A 313 14.20 -2.25 13.24
C TYR A 313 12.93 -3.14 13.13
N ALA A 314 13.10 -4.44 12.91
CA ALA A 314 12.01 -5.42 12.82
C ALA A 314 11.23 -5.56 14.13
N GLU A 315 11.88 -5.35 15.28
CA GLU A 315 11.25 -5.40 16.60
C GLU A 315 10.19 -4.31 16.81
N VAL A 316 10.32 -3.16 16.13
CA VAL A 316 9.36 -2.05 16.27
C VAL A 316 8.03 -2.41 15.60
N PHE A 317 8.09 -2.95 14.38
CA PHE A 317 6.90 -3.44 13.65
C PHE A 317 6.22 -4.56 14.43
N LYS A 318 7.03 -5.46 15.01
CA LYS A 318 6.54 -6.54 15.87
C LYS A 318 5.69 -6.02 17.02
N GLY A 319 6.12 -4.97 17.72
CA GLY A 319 5.38 -4.45 18.87
C GLY A 319 3.96 -4.00 18.55
N PHE A 320 3.77 -3.31 17.42
CA PHE A 320 2.46 -2.82 17.01
C PHE A 320 1.56 -3.96 16.49
N ASP A 321 2.07 -4.77 15.56
CA ASP A 321 1.33 -5.88 14.96
C ASP A 321 0.95 -6.94 16.02
N GLU A 322 1.83 -7.20 16.99
CA GLU A 322 1.57 -8.13 18.11
C GLU A 322 0.50 -7.59 19.07
N LEU A 323 0.47 -6.28 19.34
CA LEU A 323 -0.56 -5.65 20.17
C LEU A 323 -1.93 -5.72 19.49
N MET A 324 -1.97 -5.48 18.18
CA MET A 324 -3.19 -5.61 17.39
C MET A 324 -3.69 -7.06 17.39
N LEU A 325 -2.81 -8.02 17.10
CA LEU A 325 -3.12 -9.45 17.10
C LEU A 325 -3.69 -9.89 18.45
N LYS A 326 -3.03 -9.53 19.57
CA LYS A 326 -3.51 -9.86 20.93
C LYS A 326 -4.89 -9.26 21.22
N THR A 327 -5.14 -8.04 20.75
CA THR A 327 -6.42 -7.36 20.97
C THR A 327 -7.56 -8.05 20.21
N ILE A 328 -7.30 -8.41 18.96
CA ILE A 328 -8.28 -9.14 18.12
C ILE A 328 -8.49 -10.56 18.65
N ALA A 329 -7.41 -11.26 19.01
CA ALA A 329 -7.45 -12.60 19.60
C ALA A 329 -8.28 -12.66 20.89
N ARG A 330 -8.13 -11.65 21.77
CA ARG A 330 -8.94 -11.53 22.98
C ARG A 330 -10.41 -11.23 22.68
N ASN A 331 -10.71 -10.39 21.69
CA ASN A 331 -12.10 -10.04 21.37
C ASN A 331 -12.86 -11.20 20.72
N MET A 332 -12.20 -11.95 19.83
CA MET A 332 -12.78 -13.07 19.09
C MET A 332 -12.56 -14.42 19.79
N ASN A 333 -11.86 -14.43 20.94
CA ASN A 333 -11.55 -15.61 21.75
C ASN A 333 -10.92 -16.77 20.96
N PHE A 334 -9.76 -16.54 20.35
CA PHE A 334 -8.97 -17.56 19.67
C PHE A 334 -7.52 -17.61 20.16
N GLN A 335 -6.89 -18.77 20.01
CA GLN A 335 -5.47 -18.97 20.25
C GLN A 335 -4.68 -18.80 18.95
N THR A 336 -3.46 -18.30 19.06
CA THR A 336 -2.63 -17.96 17.89
C THR A 336 -1.53 -19.00 17.71
N GLU A 337 -1.53 -19.71 16.59
CA GLU A 337 -0.39 -20.48 16.11
C GLU A 337 0.43 -19.61 15.16
N LEU A 338 1.62 -19.17 15.58
CA LEU A 338 2.46 -18.30 14.76
C LEU A 338 3.26 -19.14 13.75
N ILE A 339 3.02 -18.90 12.47
CA ILE A 339 3.67 -19.60 11.36
C ILE A 339 4.62 -18.63 10.65
N ASN A 340 5.90 -18.99 10.61
CA ASN A 340 6.90 -18.29 9.82
C ASN A 340 6.82 -18.74 8.34
N PRO A 341 7.15 -17.85 7.39
CA PRO A 341 7.30 -18.14 5.98
C PRO A 341 8.18 -19.36 5.71
N THR A 342 7.61 -20.34 5.02
CA THR A 342 8.28 -21.63 4.74
C THR A 342 9.57 -21.51 3.93
N ASP A 343 9.67 -20.49 3.09
CA ASP A 343 10.81 -20.20 2.22
C ASP A 343 11.82 -19.24 2.86
N ASN A 344 11.61 -18.86 4.12
CA ASN A 344 12.37 -17.84 4.85
C ASN A 344 12.39 -16.45 4.18
N GLU A 345 11.52 -16.22 3.19
CA GLU A 345 11.32 -14.89 2.64
C GLU A 345 10.36 -14.09 3.54
N SER A 346 10.49 -12.77 3.49
CA SER A 346 9.70 -11.89 4.39
C SER A 346 8.29 -11.65 3.87
N TYR A 347 8.03 -10.46 3.31
CA TYR A 347 6.73 -10.10 2.77
C TYR A 347 6.36 -10.90 1.52
N GLY A 348 7.36 -11.28 0.72
CA GLY A 348 7.12 -11.98 -0.53
C GLY A 348 6.67 -11.08 -1.69
N TYR A 349 6.62 -11.67 -2.88
CA TYR A 349 6.18 -11.04 -4.13
C TYR A 349 5.81 -12.14 -5.14
N GLN A 350 5.19 -11.75 -6.25
CA GLN A 350 4.91 -12.69 -7.35
C GLN A 350 6.14 -12.84 -8.25
N LEU A 351 6.58 -14.08 -8.45
CA LEU A 351 7.61 -14.43 -9.42
C LEU A 351 7.06 -14.32 -10.86
N ALA A 352 7.96 -14.22 -11.84
CA ALA A 352 7.58 -14.13 -13.26
C ALA A 352 6.80 -15.36 -13.77
N ASN A 353 6.92 -16.51 -13.09
CA ASN A 353 6.15 -17.71 -13.37
C ASN A 353 4.72 -17.68 -12.79
N GLY A 354 4.32 -16.58 -12.12
CA GLY A 354 3.02 -16.40 -11.48
C GLY A 354 2.92 -16.94 -10.06
N THR A 355 3.93 -17.66 -9.56
CA THR A 355 3.94 -18.21 -8.19
C THR A 355 4.28 -17.13 -7.15
N TYR A 356 3.67 -17.23 -5.97
CA TYR A 356 3.92 -16.32 -4.86
C TYR A 356 4.88 -16.94 -3.86
N ILE A 357 5.82 -16.15 -3.38
CA ILE A 357 6.77 -16.49 -2.31
C ILE A 357 6.52 -15.63 -1.07
N GLY A 358 7.21 -15.92 0.04
CA GLY A 358 7.08 -15.27 1.34
C GLY A 358 5.68 -15.42 1.95
N ALA A 359 5.33 -14.49 2.85
CA ALA A 359 4.03 -14.54 3.52
C ALA A 359 2.82 -14.38 2.57
N ILE A 360 2.95 -13.70 1.41
CA ILE A 360 1.88 -13.71 0.39
C ILE A 360 1.67 -15.13 -0.13
N GLY A 361 2.75 -15.85 -0.45
CA GLY A 361 2.67 -17.23 -0.91
C GLY A 361 2.01 -18.16 0.12
N ASP A 362 2.30 -17.97 1.41
CA ASP A 362 1.69 -18.78 2.45
C ASP A 362 0.20 -18.50 2.65
N VAL A 363 -0.25 -17.27 2.46
CA VAL A 363 -1.68 -16.90 2.47
C VAL A 363 -2.40 -17.47 1.25
N VAL A 364 -1.83 -17.31 0.04
CA VAL A 364 -2.42 -17.81 -1.21
C VAL A 364 -2.53 -19.34 -1.23
N ASN A 365 -1.51 -20.03 -0.71
CA ASN A 365 -1.48 -21.49 -0.64
C ASN A 365 -2.26 -22.06 0.56
N GLY A 366 -2.94 -21.22 1.36
CA GLY A 366 -3.76 -21.65 2.49
C GLY A 366 -2.98 -22.26 3.65
N ARG A 367 -1.69 -21.93 3.79
CA ARG A 367 -0.84 -22.37 4.92
C ARG A 367 -1.11 -21.55 6.18
N THR A 368 -1.50 -20.29 5.99
CA THR A 368 -1.94 -19.39 7.07
C THR A 368 -3.36 -18.90 6.80
N ASP A 369 -4.16 -18.75 7.84
CA ASP A 369 -5.54 -18.28 7.75
C ASP A 369 -5.62 -16.75 7.66
N ILE A 370 -4.59 -16.06 8.17
CA ILE A 370 -4.40 -14.60 8.12
C ILE A 370 -2.92 -14.30 8.36
N CYS A 371 -2.37 -13.24 7.74
CA CYS A 371 -1.05 -12.73 8.06
C CYS A 371 -1.13 -11.39 8.81
N PHE A 372 -0.69 -11.39 10.06
CA PHE A 372 -0.67 -10.22 10.95
C PHE A 372 0.69 -9.52 10.89
N VAL A 373 1.05 -9.07 9.69
CA VAL A 373 2.19 -8.18 9.46
C VAL A 373 1.70 -7.01 8.63
N SER A 374 2.17 -5.79 8.93
CA SER A 374 1.80 -4.59 8.18
C SER A 374 2.22 -4.64 6.70
N TYR A 375 1.28 -4.86 5.77
CA TYR A 375 1.48 -4.77 4.32
C TYR A 375 1.06 -3.41 3.77
N PHE A 376 1.75 -2.94 2.72
CA PHE A 376 1.26 -1.82 1.91
C PHE A 376 0.06 -2.25 1.08
N ILE A 377 -1.04 -1.50 1.12
CA ILE A 377 -2.17 -1.73 0.22
C ILE A 377 -1.76 -1.27 -1.18
N LYS A 378 -1.55 -2.24 -2.06
CA LYS A 378 -1.26 -2.07 -3.48
C LYS A 378 -1.49 -3.38 -4.23
N LYS A 379 -1.30 -3.35 -5.55
CA LYS A 379 -1.36 -4.53 -6.39
C LYS A 379 -0.07 -5.34 -6.26
N TYR A 380 -0.18 -6.61 -5.87
CA TYR A 380 0.93 -7.57 -5.80
C TYR A 380 0.90 -8.59 -6.93
N THR A 381 -0.21 -8.66 -7.68
CA THR A 381 -0.35 -9.54 -8.84
C THR A 381 -0.12 -8.81 -10.16
N THR A 382 0.39 -9.52 -11.17
CA THR A 382 0.37 -9.06 -12.56
C THR A 382 -1.01 -9.24 -13.22
N ASN A 383 -1.89 -10.05 -12.62
CA ASN A 383 -3.23 -10.35 -13.18
C ASN A 383 -4.23 -9.19 -13.01
N LEU A 384 -5.39 -9.26 -13.66
CA LEU A 384 -6.42 -8.22 -13.54
C LEU A 384 -7.13 -8.23 -12.16
N LYS A 385 -7.12 -9.38 -11.47
CA LYS A 385 -7.79 -9.57 -10.18
C LYS A 385 -6.77 -10.02 -9.13
N GLU A 386 -6.84 -9.44 -7.94
CA GLU A 386 -6.00 -9.82 -6.81
C GLU A 386 -6.31 -11.24 -6.32
N ASP A 387 -5.28 -11.96 -5.89
CA ASP A 387 -5.38 -13.32 -5.33
C ASP A 387 -5.47 -13.33 -3.80
N VAL A 388 -5.41 -12.14 -3.19
CA VAL A 388 -5.44 -11.90 -1.75
C VAL A 388 -6.40 -10.77 -1.42
N ASP A 389 -6.95 -10.78 -0.22
CA ASP A 389 -7.76 -9.69 0.32
C ASP A 389 -6.96 -8.92 1.38
N PHE A 390 -7.31 -7.65 1.55
CA PHE A 390 -6.77 -6.80 2.62
C PHE A 390 -7.86 -6.49 3.64
N THR A 391 -7.47 -6.38 4.91
CA THR A 391 -8.34 -5.78 5.92
C THR A 391 -8.54 -4.30 5.63
N VAL A 392 -9.49 -3.67 6.32
CA VAL A 392 -9.52 -2.21 6.44
C VAL A 392 -8.15 -1.71 6.92
N TYR A 393 -7.74 -0.53 6.44
CA TYR A 393 -6.47 0.06 6.80
C TYR A 393 -6.39 0.29 8.32
N MET A 394 -5.20 0.11 8.88
CA MET A 394 -4.94 0.31 10.31
C MET A 394 -4.10 1.55 10.59
N ASP A 395 -3.22 1.91 9.66
CA ASP A 395 -2.34 3.07 9.76
C ASP A 395 -1.95 3.52 8.34
N PHE A 396 -1.27 4.66 8.26
CA PHE A 396 -0.79 5.25 7.01
C PHE A 396 0.69 5.59 7.13
N ASP A 397 1.46 5.31 6.07
CA ASP A 397 2.88 5.64 6.07
C ASP A 397 3.37 6.10 4.69
N LYS A 398 4.51 6.78 4.71
CA LYS A 398 5.23 7.22 3.52
C LYS A 398 6.52 6.45 3.40
N LEU A 399 6.80 5.96 2.19
CA LEU A 399 8.07 5.34 1.86
C LEU A 399 8.95 6.41 1.21
N CYS A 400 10.03 6.79 1.89
CA CYS A 400 10.92 7.86 1.49
C CYS A 400 12.34 7.33 1.27
N VAL A 401 13.14 8.05 0.49
CA VAL A 401 14.55 7.71 0.28
C VAL A 401 15.37 8.31 1.42
N VAL A 402 16.28 7.52 1.97
CA VAL A 402 17.34 7.98 2.88
C VAL A 402 18.67 8.00 2.15
N VAL A 403 19.38 9.11 2.32
CA VAL A 403 20.69 9.39 1.74
C VAL A 403 21.70 9.69 2.85
N PRO A 404 23.02 9.65 2.56
CA PRO A 404 24.02 10.08 3.52
C PRO A 404 23.81 11.56 3.86
N LYS A 405 23.93 11.94 5.13
CA LYS A 405 23.88 13.35 5.54
C LYS A 405 24.98 14.14 4.83
N ALA A 406 24.70 15.34 4.35
CA ALA A 406 25.72 16.18 3.72
C ALA A 406 26.96 16.37 4.62
N PRO A 407 28.17 16.47 4.06
CA PRO A 407 29.36 16.67 4.88
C PRO A 407 29.34 18.02 5.61
N LYS A 408 30.06 18.11 6.74
CA LYS A 408 30.27 19.36 7.45
C LYS A 408 31.14 20.29 6.61
N ILE A 409 30.83 21.58 6.59
CA ILE A 409 31.66 22.59 5.96
C ILE A 409 32.91 22.79 6.84
N PRO A 410 34.13 22.62 6.29
CA PRO A 410 35.37 22.84 7.03
C PRO A 410 35.42 24.24 7.66
N LYS A 411 35.90 24.31 8.90
CA LYS A 411 35.73 25.52 9.72
C LYS A 411 36.33 26.78 9.11
N GLY A 412 37.51 26.66 8.49
CA GLY A 412 38.22 27.77 7.87
C GLY A 412 37.50 28.39 6.66
N ILE A 413 36.68 27.65 5.93
CA ILE A 413 36.00 28.18 4.72
C ILE A 413 34.57 28.65 4.98
N ARG A 414 34.04 28.49 6.21
CA ARG A 414 32.65 28.82 6.55
C ARG A 414 32.28 30.28 6.28
N ILE A 415 33.23 31.21 6.45
CA ILE A 415 33.03 32.65 6.23
C ILE A 415 32.52 32.94 4.81
N TYR A 416 33.02 32.22 3.81
CA TYR A 416 32.61 32.42 2.41
C TYR A 416 31.20 31.88 2.12
N HIS A 417 30.69 30.99 2.98
CA HIS A 417 29.36 30.40 2.86
C HIS A 417 28.28 31.13 3.69
N PHE A 418 28.64 32.17 4.45
CA PHE A 418 27.65 32.93 5.26
C PHE A 418 26.63 33.67 4.41
N PHE A 419 27.08 34.19 3.27
CA PHE A 419 26.22 34.88 2.32
C PHE A 419 26.40 34.30 0.92
N PRO A 420 25.33 34.21 0.12
CA PRO A 420 25.45 33.91 -1.30
C PRO A 420 26.35 34.95 -1.99
N LEU A 421 27.02 34.51 -3.06
CA LEU A 421 27.94 35.34 -3.84
C LEU A 421 27.31 36.67 -4.29
N SER A 422 26.00 36.66 -4.57
CA SER A 422 25.24 37.86 -4.93
C SER A 422 25.30 38.95 -3.87
N ILE A 423 25.21 38.60 -2.58
CA ILE A 423 25.28 39.59 -1.48
C ILE A 423 26.69 40.17 -1.36
N TRP A 424 27.73 39.35 -1.54
CA TRP A 424 29.11 39.83 -1.57
C TRP A 424 29.33 40.84 -2.70
N ILE A 425 28.85 40.52 -3.90
CA ILE A 425 28.92 41.44 -5.05
C ILE A 425 28.12 42.71 -4.79
N CYS A 426 26.88 42.60 -4.31
CA CYS A 426 26.05 43.75 -3.96
C CYS A 426 26.72 44.62 -2.90
N SER A 427 27.34 44.03 -1.87
CA SER A 427 28.07 44.76 -0.83
C SER A 427 29.29 45.49 -1.40
N MET A 428 30.05 44.88 -2.31
CA MET A 428 31.16 45.56 -2.98
C MET A 428 30.67 46.72 -3.85
N LEU A 429 29.58 46.52 -4.60
CA LEU A 429 28.98 47.56 -5.44
C LEU A 429 28.46 48.73 -4.60
N THR A 430 27.78 48.48 -3.47
CA THR A 430 27.27 49.56 -2.62
C THR A 430 28.41 50.43 -2.10
N HIS A 431 29.54 49.84 -1.66
CA HIS A 431 30.72 50.62 -1.25
C HIS A 431 31.28 51.48 -2.39
N VAL A 432 31.36 50.94 -3.61
CA VAL A 432 31.80 51.70 -4.79
C VAL A 432 30.86 52.88 -5.06
N PHE A 433 29.55 52.66 -5.05
CA PHE A 433 28.57 53.73 -5.25
C PHE A 433 28.65 54.78 -4.14
N THR A 434 28.83 54.37 -2.89
CA THR A 434 29.02 55.30 -1.76
C THR A 434 30.26 56.17 -1.95
N TYR A 435 31.37 55.62 -2.43
CA TYR A 435 32.59 56.41 -2.70
C TYR A 435 32.41 57.37 -3.87
N LEU A 436 31.68 56.96 -4.92
CA LEU A 436 31.32 57.84 -6.04
C LEU A 436 30.41 58.98 -5.59
N ILE A 437 29.37 58.69 -4.81
CA ILE A 437 28.45 59.70 -4.25
C ILE A 437 29.23 60.67 -3.37
N TRP A 438 30.14 60.19 -2.52
CA TRP A 438 30.99 61.06 -1.71
C TRP A 438 31.83 61.99 -2.59
N TYR A 439 32.46 61.48 -3.65
CA TYR A 439 33.22 62.30 -4.59
C TYR A 439 32.35 63.38 -5.26
N PHE A 440 31.19 63.01 -5.80
CA PHE A 440 30.27 63.96 -6.42
C PHE A 440 29.78 65.02 -5.43
N LEU A 441 29.48 64.61 -4.19
CA LEU A 441 29.08 65.54 -3.13
C LEU A 441 30.17 66.57 -2.83
N GLN A 442 31.45 66.19 -2.89
CA GLN A 442 32.58 67.11 -2.73
C GLN A 442 32.77 68.05 -3.92
N GLU A 443 32.54 67.57 -5.14
CA GLU A 443 32.70 68.36 -6.37
C GLU A 443 31.57 69.38 -6.56
N PHE A 444 30.33 69.00 -6.21
CA PHE A 444 29.13 69.85 -6.41
C PHE A 444 28.76 70.73 -5.20
N THR A 445 29.53 70.69 -4.11
CA THR A 445 29.25 71.57 -2.95
C THR A 445 29.58 73.03 -3.28
N PRO A 446 28.61 73.97 -3.24
CA PRO A 446 28.85 75.38 -3.51
C PRO A 446 29.76 76.01 -2.44
N GLY A 447 30.76 76.80 -2.87
CA GLY A 447 31.68 77.52 -1.98
C GLY A 447 33.07 76.89 -1.77
N ARG A 448 33.41 75.80 -2.47
CA ARG A 448 34.74 75.15 -2.40
C ARG A 448 35.57 75.42 -3.66
N THR A 449 36.65 76.19 -3.56
CA THR A 449 37.40 76.75 -4.70
C THR A 449 38.61 75.92 -5.18
N GLY A 450 38.63 74.59 -4.96
CA GLY A 450 39.75 73.74 -5.37
C GLY A 450 39.33 72.38 -5.91
N LYS A 451 39.79 72.04 -7.13
CA LYS A 451 39.58 70.72 -7.74
C LYS A 451 40.15 69.63 -6.83
N LYS A 452 39.31 68.68 -6.41
CA LYS A 452 39.76 67.53 -5.62
C LYS A 452 40.18 66.39 -6.55
N SER A 453 41.30 65.75 -6.22
CA SER A 453 41.72 64.55 -6.94
C SER A 453 40.80 63.38 -6.57
N PHE A 454 40.10 62.82 -7.56
CA PHE A 454 39.25 61.64 -7.44
C PHE A 454 39.92 60.50 -6.66
N ARG A 455 41.19 60.20 -6.99
CA ARG A 455 41.99 59.14 -6.34
C ARG A 455 42.21 59.43 -4.85
N ALA A 456 42.51 60.69 -4.51
CA ALA A 456 42.74 61.08 -3.13
C ALA A 456 41.46 61.03 -2.28
N THR A 457 40.31 61.37 -2.87
CA THR A 457 39.01 61.27 -2.19
C THR A 457 38.66 59.82 -1.93
N ILE A 458 38.74 58.94 -2.94
CA ILE A 458 38.45 57.50 -2.76
C ILE A 458 39.39 56.88 -1.73
N TYR A 459 40.69 57.18 -1.78
CA TYR A 459 41.65 56.66 -0.81
C TYR A 459 41.31 57.08 0.62
N ARG A 460 40.93 58.34 0.84
CA ARG A 460 40.51 58.83 2.16
C ARG A 460 39.19 58.20 2.62
N SER A 461 38.22 58.04 1.74
CA SER A 461 36.95 57.38 2.03
C SER A 461 37.15 55.91 2.39
N PHE A 462 38.05 55.21 1.70
CA PHE A 462 38.43 53.84 2.01
C PHE A 462 39.12 53.75 3.37
N LEU A 463 40.12 54.58 3.64
CA LEU A 463 40.83 54.61 4.94
C LEU A 463 39.89 54.88 6.11
N LEU A 464 38.93 55.80 5.94
CA LEU A 464 37.94 56.10 6.97
C LEU A 464 37.01 54.89 7.22
N ASN A 465 36.59 54.18 6.18
CA ASN A 465 35.79 52.95 6.32
C ASN A 465 36.59 51.80 6.93
N ALA A 466 37.90 51.72 6.66
CA ALA A 466 38.81 50.77 7.27
C ALA A 466 39.16 51.11 8.74
N GLY A 467 38.58 52.17 9.32
CA GLY A 467 38.79 52.57 10.71
C GLY A 467 40.09 53.36 10.96
N CYS A 468 40.78 53.82 9.91
CA CYS A 468 41.97 54.66 10.07
C CYS A 468 41.54 56.10 10.43
N PRO A 469 42.18 56.75 11.42
CA PRO A 469 41.87 58.13 11.78
C PRO A 469 42.08 59.06 10.57
N GLN A 470 41.02 59.75 10.15
CA GLN A 470 41.04 60.75 9.07
C GLN A 470 40.38 62.04 9.55
N LYS A 471 40.69 63.14 8.87
CA LYS A 471 40.01 64.42 9.13
C LYS A 471 38.54 64.29 8.75
N LEU A 472 37.65 64.61 9.69
CA LEU A 472 36.21 64.58 9.49
C LEU A 472 35.78 65.60 8.41
N PRO A 473 34.73 65.30 7.64
CA PRO A 473 34.23 66.21 6.63
C PRO A 473 33.64 67.48 7.25
N SER A 474 33.82 68.60 6.54
CA SER A 474 33.41 69.93 7.00
C SER A 474 31.99 70.34 6.60
N THR A 475 31.35 69.62 5.67
CA THR A 475 30.04 69.96 5.11
C THR A 475 28.93 69.10 5.72
N ASN A 476 27.73 69.66 5.86
CA ASN A 476 26.59 68.94 6.47
C ASN A 476 26.17 67.72 5.62
N GLY A 477 26.19 67.83 4.29
CA GLY A 477 25.88 66.71 3.40
C GLY A 477 26.85 65.53 3.56
N GLU A 478 28.16 65.79 3.60
CA GLU A 478 29.17 64.74 3.81
C GLU A 478 29.04 64.11 5.21
N ARG A 479 28.65 64.88 6.23
CA ARG A 479 28.41 64.37 7.59
C ARG A 479 27.19 63.46 7.69
N ILE A 480 26.10 63.78 6.98
CA ILE A 480 24.90 62.92 6.92
C ILE A 480 25.25 61.59 6.23
N LEU A 481 25.95 61.65 5.09
CA LEU A 481 26.42 60.45 4.39
C LEU A 481 27.33 59.60 5.28
N LEU A 482 28.30 60.21 5.96
CA LEU A 482 29.19 59.53 6.91
C LEU A 482 28.41 58.89 8.07
N SER A 483 27.43 59.59 8.63
CA SER A 483 26.58 59.05 9.70
C SER A 483 25.83 57.79 9.22
N GLY A 484 25.26 57.83 8.02
CA GLY A 484 24.61 56.67 7.40
C GLY A 484 25.56 55.49 7.16
N ILE A 485 26.77 55.77 6.68
CA ILE A 485 27.82 54.75 6.47
C ILE A 485 28.24 54.11 7.80
N LEU A 486 28.47 54.92 8.83
CA LEU A 486 28.88 54.40 10.14
C LEU A 486 27.76 53.56 10.76
N LEU A 487 26.50 54.00 10.67
CA LEU A 487 25.36 53.22 11.14
C LEU A 487 25.23 51.89 10.39
N ALA A 488 25.37 51.91 9.06
CA ALA A 488 25.35 50.70 8.24
C ALA A 488 26.53 49.76 8.55
N ASN A 489 27.72 50.29 8.81
CA ASN A 489 28.88 49.47 9.17
C ASN A 489 28.69 48.83 10.55
N VAL A 490 28.16 49.55 11.53
CA VAL A 490 27.86 48.99 12.86
C VAL A 490 26.84 47.85 12.76
N THR A 491 25.78 48.01 11.95
CA THR A 491 24.78 46.95 11.77
C THR A 491 25.34 45.75 11.00
N LEU A 492 26.09 45.96 9.91
CA LEU A 492 26.72 44.89 9.14
C LEU A 492 27.75 44.10 9.96
N VAL A 493 28.60 44.78 10.72
CA VAL A 493 29.57 44.14 11.62
C VAL A 493 28.83 43.36 12.71
N GLY A 494 27.74 43.90 13.25
CA GLY A 494 26.89 43.20 14.23
C GLY A 494 26.28 41.92 13.67
N ILE A 495 25.70 41.96 12.47
CA ILE A 495 25.13 40.78 11.78
C ILE A 495 26.21 39.75 11.50
N PHE A 496 27.35 40.18 10.93
CA PHE A 496 28.46 39.29 10.62
C PHE A 496 29.03 38.64 11.88
N GLY A 497 29.22 39.41 12.96
CA GLY A 497 29.66 38.89 14.25
C GLY A 497 28.69 37.87 14.85
N GLY A 498 27.39 38.09 14.73
CA GLY A 498 26.36 37.14 15.16
C GLY A 498 26.38 35.83 14.38
N ILE A 499 26.47 35.90 13.04
CA ILE A 499 26.58 34.71 12.18
C ILE A 499 27.87 33.94 12.45
N LEU A 500 28.99 34.65 12.62
CA LEU A 500 30.29 34.05 12.93
C LEU A 500 30.25 33.30 14.27
N TYR A 501 29.67 33.91 15.30
CA TYR A 501 29.46 33.25 16.60
C TYR A 501 28.62 31.99 16.45
N ASN A 502 27.48 32.07 15.76
CA ASN A 502 26.61 30.91 15.54
C ASN A 502 27.30 29.79 14.77
N SER A 503 28.10 30.13 13.75
CA SER A 503 28.91 29.20 12.99
C SER A 503 29.99 28.52 13.84
N PHE A 504 30.47 29.13 14.93
CA PHE A 504 31.40 28.45 15.83
C PHE A 504 30.71 27.62 16.91
N ALA A 505 29.52 28.06 17.34
CA ALA A 505 28.70 27.31 18.29
C ALA A 505 28.09 26.03 17.68
N HIS A 506 27.73 26.06 16.39
CA HIS A 506 27.07 24.96 15.70
C HIS A 506 27.80 24.55 14.42
N ASP A 507 27.71 23.27 14.08
CA ASP A 507 28.23 22.75 12.82
C ASP A 507 27.39 23.24 11.64
N MET A 508 28.05 23.69 10.57
CA MET A 508 27.41 24.01 9.29
C MET A 508 27.60 22.84 8.33
N TYR A 509 26.57 22.52 7.55
CA TYR A 509 26.56 21.43 6.58
C TYR A 509 26.38 21.98 5.18
N TYR A 510 26.89 21.25 4.18
CA TYR A 510 26.50 21.52 2.79
C TYR A 510 25.00 21.24 2.58
N PRO A 511 24.39 21.78 1.50
CA PRO A 511 23.00 21.48 1.18
C PRO A 511 22.77 19.97 1.09
N ASP A 512 21.73 19.48 1.76
CA ASP A 512 21.30 18.10 1.65
C ASP A 512 20.48 17.86 0.38
N ILE A 513 20.39 16.59 -0.04
CA ILE A 513 19.53 16.16 -1.13
C ILE A 513 18.09 16.08 -0.61
N ASP A 514 17.24 17.00 -1.05
CA ASP A 514 15.86 17.13 -0.55
C ASP A 514 14.79 16.70 -1.56
N SER A 515 15.09 16.76 -2.87
CA SER A 515 14.17 16.37 -3.96
C SER A 515 14.59 15.08 -4.66
N LEU A 516 13.64 14.44 -5.35
CA LEU A 516 13.93 13.26 -6.18
C LEU A 516 14.78 13.62 -7.42
N GLN A 517 14.67 14.86 -7.90
CA GLN A 517 15.51 15.37 -9.00
C GLN A 517 16.97 15.52 -8.58
N GLU A 518 17.23 16.07 -7.39
CA GLU A 518 18.58 16.15 -6.81
C GLU A 518 19.15 14.75 -6.54
N LEU A 519 18.31 13.81 -6.10
CA LEU A 519 18.71 12.42 -5.93
C LEU A 519 19.15 11.80 -7.26
N ASP A 520 18.39 12.03 -8.33
CA ASP A 520 18.77 11.55 -9.66
C ASP A 520 20.09 12.18 -10.13
N ALA A 521 20.24 13.50 -9.96
CA ALA A 521 21.46 14.23 -10.29
C ALA A 521 22.69 13.78 -9.46
N SER A 522 22.49 13.32 -8.22
CA SER A 522 23.57 12.80 -7.37
C SER A 522 24.19 11.51 -7.89
N GLY A 523 23.48 10.76 -8.74
CA GLY A 523 23.94 9.49 -9.29
C GLY A 523 24.00 8.33 -8.27
N LEU A 524 23.47 8.52 -7.06
CA LEU A 524 23.45 7.47 -6.03
C LEU A 524 22.51 6.32 -6.45
N PRO A 525 22.97 5.06 -6.42
CA PRO A 525 22.09 3.92 -6.64
C PRO A 525 21.13 3.74 -5.44
N ILE A 526 19.93 3.26 -5.71
CA ILE A 526 18.89 3.01 -4.70
C ILE A 526 18.85 1.52 -4.39
N ILE A 527 19.30 1.14 -3.20
CA ILE A 527 19.29 -0.24 -2.76
C ILE A 527 17.90 -0.63 -2.23
N LEU A 528 17.32 -1.66 -2.83
CA LEU A 528 16.07 -2.28 -2.47
C LEU A 528 16.30 -3.40 -1.46
N THR A 529 15.54 -3.36 -0.36
CA THR A 529 15.54 -4.43 0.65
C THR A 529 14.49 -5.52 0.37
N SER A 530 13.56 -5.26 -0.56
CA SER A 530 12.52 -6.20 -0.98
C SER A 530 12.21 -6.00 -2.47
N ALA A 531 12.00 -7.09 -3.20
CA ALA A 531 11.59 -7.05 -4.61
C ALA A 531 10.16 -6.55 -4.80
N SER A 532 9.35 -6.62 -3.74
CA SER A 532 8.03 -6.00 -3.71
C SER A 532 8.05 -4.47 -3.76
N LEU A 533 9.19 -3.80 -3.92
CA LEU A 533 9.29 -2.34 -4.05
C LEU A 533 9.77 -1.88 -5.42
N VAL A 534 10.01 -2.80 -6.36
CA VAL A 534 10.48 -2.49 -7.72
C VAL A 534 9.46 -1.65 -8.50
N ASP A 535 8.18 -1.88 -8.23
CA ASP A 535 7.02 -1.22 -8.82
C ASP A 535 6.76 0.19 -8.26
N LEU A 536 7.57 0.67 -7.31
CA LEU A 536 7.34 1.97 -6.66
C LEU A 536 7.42 3.16 -7.63
N PHE A 537 8.22 3.03 -8.69
CA PHE A 537 8.33 4.02 -9.76
C PHE A 537 7.70 3.51 -11.06
N ASP A 538 6.87 2.46 -11.02
CA ASP A 538 6.10 2.08 -12.20
C ASP A 538 5.02 3.12 -12.46
N ASP A 539 4.85 3.46 -13.74
CA ASP A 539 3.81 4.38 -14.15
C ASP A 539 2.45 3.72 -14.02
N ASP A 540 1.66 4.17 -13.04
CA ASP A 540 0.22 4.00 -13.08
C ASP A 540 -0.30 4.64 -14.37
N ASN A 541 -0.56 3.81 -15.38
CA ASN A 541 -1.09 4.18 -16.70
C ASN A 541 -2.43 4.94 -16.67
N GLU A 542 -3.00 5.16 -15.48
CA GLU A 542 -4.29 5.84 -15.29
C GLU A 542 -4.17 7.37 -15.31
N ASN A 543 -3.00 7.95 -15.02
CA ASN A 543 -2.80 9.40 -15.06
C ASN A 543 -2.09 9.83 -16.36
N LYS A 544 -2.88 10.03 -17.42
CA LYS A 544 -2.41 10.53 -18.74
C LYS A 544 -1.85 11.96 -18.73
N ASP A 545 -1.96 12.68 -17.61
CA ASP A 545 -1.48 14.06 -17.43
C ASP A 545 -0.14 14.18 -16.68
N LYS A 546 0.62 13.08 -16.53
CA LYS A 546 1.95 13.18 -15.93
C LYS A 546 2.89 13.96 -16.85
N ASP A 547 3.54 14.98 -16.30
CA ASP A 547 4.55 15.77 -16.96
C ASP A 547 5.67 14.88 -17.53
N VAL A 548 6.11 15.14 -18.76
CA VAL A 548 7.10 14.31 -19.48
C VAL A 548 8.39 14.20 -18.66
N ASP A 549 8.78 15.29 -17.99
CA ASP A 549 9.97 15.34 -17.14
C ASP A 549 9.86 14.41 -15.93
N SER A 550 8.66 14.28 -15.35
CA SER A 550 8.42 13.38 -14.22
C SER A 550 8.53 11.90 -14.62
N VAL A 551 8.11 11.55 -15.84
CA VAL A 551 8.22 10.19 -16.40
C VAL A 551 9.68 9.84 -16.70
N ILE A 552 10.45 10.79 -17.25
CA ILE A 552 11.89 10.58 -17.48
C ILE A 552 12.62 10.39 -16.16
N LEU A 553 12.28 11.19 -15.14
CA LEU A 553 12.85 11.10 -13.81
C LEU A 553 12.57 9.73 -13.16
N THR A 554 11.31 9.26 -13.16
CA THR A 554 10.96 7.95 -12.59
C THR A 554 11.65 6.79 -13.31
N GLN A 555 11.75 6.85 -14.65
CA GLN A 555 12.49 5.86 -15.42
C GLN A 555 14.00 5.85 -15.11
N SER A 556 14.61 7.03 -14.93
CA SER A 556 16.02 7.15 -14.55
C SER A 556 16.28 6.57 -13.16
N LEU A 557 15.45 6.95 -12.17
CA LEU A 557 15.53 6.43 -10.80
C LEU A 557 15.32 4.92 -10.73
N ARG A 558 14.40 4.39 -11.54
CA ARG A 558 14.17 2.94 -11.66
C ARG A 558 15.43 2.21 -12.15
N LYS A 559 16.13 2.73 -13.16
CA LYS A 559 17.37 2.12 -13.67
C LYS A 559 18.49 2.10 -12.63
N LYS A 560 18.44 3.00 -11.64
CA LYS A 560 19.39 3.09 -10.52
C LYS A 560 19.05 2.16 -9.35
N MET A 561 17.94 1.43 -9.42
CA MET A 561 17.57 0.47 -8.38
C MET A 561 18.40 -0.81 -8.46
N GLN A 562 18.89 -1.26 -7.30
CA GLN A 562 19.65 -2.51 -7.17
C GLN A 562 19.24 -3.26 -5.91
N PHE A 563 19.40 -4.58 -5.89
CA PHE A 563 19.11 -5.37 -4.69
C PHE A 563 20.30 -5.44 -3.75
N GLY A 564 20.04 -5.28 -2.44
CA GLY A 564 21.09 -5.37 -1.44
C GLY A 564 20.56 -5.55 -0.02
N LYS A 565 21.42 -6.07 0.86
CA LYS A 565 21.15 -6.28 2.29
C LYS A 565 21.85 -5.21 3.12
N ASN A 566 21.35 -4.95 4.33
CA ASN A 566 21.91 -3.96 5.26
C ASN A 566 22.14 -2.58 4.62
N ALA A 567 21.16 -2.14 3.82
CA ALA A 567 21.27 -0.92 3.03
C ALA A 567 21.39 0.33 3.94
N VAL A 568 20.55 0.47 4.97
CA VAL A 568 20.52 1.64 5.86
C VAL A 568 21.88 1.91 6.53
N SER A 569 22.51 0.86 7.10
CA SER A 569 23.85 0.99 7.68
C SER A 569 24.91 1.33 6.64
N SER A 570 24.75 0.84 5.41
CA SER A 570 25.71 1.09 4.34
C SER A 570 25.61 2.52 3.83
N VAL A 571 24.42 3.12 3.79
CA VAL A 571 24.23 4.57 3.55
C VAL A 571 24.98 5.40 4.59
N ALA A 572 24.89 5.02 5.87
CA ALA A 572 25.51 5.79 6.96
C ALA A 572 27.05 5.76 6.92
N TYR A 573 27.66 4.59 6.67
CA TYR A 573 29.11 4.42 6.78
C TYR A 573 29.87 4.52 5.44
N TYR A 574 29.36 3.91 4.36
CA TYR A 574 30.05 3.92 3.06
C TYR A 574 29.69 5.14 2.22
N ARG A 575 28.53 5.76 2.48
CA ARG A 575 28.09 7.02 1.86
C ARG A 575 28.01 7.01 0.32
N ASN A 576 27.95 5.83 -0.29
CA ASN A 576 27.97 5.63 -1.75
C ASN A 576 26.64 5.09 -2.33
N ILE A 577 25.64 4.91 -1.48
CA ILE A 577 24.33 4.35 -1.84
C ILE A 577 23.21 5.14 -1.15
N SER A 578 21.98 4.92 -1.61
CA SER A 578 20.73 5.37 -0.97
C SER A 578 19.80 4.16 -0.77
N THR A 579 18.76 4.28 0.07
CA THR A 579 17.78 3.19 0.28
C THR A 579 16.42 3.73 0.69
N PHE A 580 15.38 2.90 0.64
CA PHE A 580 14.08 3.25 1.19
C PHE A 580 13.98 2.98 2.69
N VAL A 581 13.29 3.89 3.38
CA VAL A 581 12.90 3.78 4.78
C VAL A 581 11.47 4.32 4.94
N ARG A 582 10.71 3.70 5.85
CA ARG A 582 9.39 4.17 6.25
C ARG A 582 9.52 5.44 7.10
N LYS A 583 8.83 6.51 6.73
CA LYS A 583 8.97 7.84 7.33
C LYS A 583 8.67 7.83 8.83
N SER A 584 7.62 7.12 9.24
CA SER A 584 7.21 7.02 10.65
C SER A 584 8.32 6.48 11.58
N TYR A 585 9.23 5.65 11.06
CA TYR A 585 10.29 5.01 11.85
C TYR A 585 11.68 5.62 11.64
N PHE A 586 11.84 6.52 10.67
CA PHE A 586 13.12 7.19 10.42
C PHE A 586 13.73 7.84 11.69
N PRO A 587 12.96 8.50 12.60
CA PRO A 587 13.55 9.07 13.81
C PRO A 587 14.28 8.06 14.70
N ILE A 588 13.84 6.80 14.74
CA ILE A 588 14.50 5.73 15.50
C ILE A 588 15.89 5.43 14.89
N VAL A 589 15.96 5.41 13.55
CA VAL A 589 17.20 5.18 12.81
C VAL A 589 18.20 6.29 13.09
N THR A 590 17.74 7.55 13.09
CA THR A 590 18.59 8.73 13.31
C THR A 590 19.19 8.77 14.71
N GLU A 591 18.44 8.39 15.74
CA GLU A 591 18.95 8.32 17.13
C GLU A 591 20.01 7.22 17.32
N GLU A 592 19.97 6.18 16.50
CA GLU A 592 20.91 5.06 16.59
C GLU A 592 22.17 5.25 15.75
N LEU A 593 22.04 5.87 14.57
CA LEU A 593 23.12 6.11 13.61
C LEU A 593 23.60 7.56 13.69
N ILE A 594 24.38 7.81 14.75
CA ILE A 594 25.02 9.08 15.05
C ILE A 594 26.52 9.03 14.78
N ASP A 595 27.07 10.19 14.43
CA ASP A 595 28.50 10.42 14.28
C ASP A 595 29.21 10.47 15.65
N ALA A 596 30.54 10.45 15.66
CA ALA A 596 31.35 10.56 16.88
C ALA A 596 31.03 11.83 17.69
N ASP A 597 30.69 12.91 17.01
CA ASP A 597 30.30 14.20 17.59
C ASP A 597 28.83 14.26 18.04
N GLY A 598 28.03 13.22 17.76
CA GLY A 598 26.60 13.14 18.04
C GLY A 598 25.70 13.75 16.97
N GLY A 599 26.23 14.11 15.79
CA GLY A 599 25.43 14.55 14.64
C GLY A 599 24.78 13.38 13.88
N PRO A 600 23.71 13.62 13.09
CA PRO A 600 23.07 12.56 12.30
C PRO A 600 23.93 12.13 11.11
N LEU A 601 24.05 10.82 10.86
CA LEU A 601 24.77 10.29 9.68
C LEU A 601 23.90 10.20 8.42
N LEU A 602 22.58 10.29 8.59
CA LEU A 602 21.59 10.07 7.56
C LEU A 602 20.69 11.29 7.39
N HIS A 603 20.21 11.49 6.17
CA HIS A 603 19.21 12.50 5.82
C HIS A 603 18.04 11.85 5.07
N LEU A 604 16.82 12.25 5.42
CA LEU A 604 15.61 11.78 4.75
C LEU A 604 15.24 12.80 3.68
N VAL A 605 15.20 12.35 2.42
CA VAL A 605 14.72 13.16 1.29
C VAL A 605 13.28 13.60 1.58
N LYS A 606 12.98 14.90 1.41
CA LYS A 606 11.67 15.48 1.76
C LYS A 606 10.56 14.95 0.85
N GLU A 607 10.88 14.76 -0.42
CA GLU A 607 9.98 14.19 -1.42
C GLU A 607 9.98 12.66 -1.33
N CYS A 608 8.83 12.09 -0.97
CA CYS A 608 8.67 10.65 -0.79
C CYS A 608 7.93 10.05 -2.00
N PRO A 609 8.49 9.01 -2.65
CA PRO A 609 7.89 8.41 -3.83
C PRO A 609 6.62 7.59 -3.55
N GLY A 610 6.51 7.02 -2.34
CA GLY A 610 5.36 6.17 -1.98
C GLY A 610 4.56 6.70 -0.81
N LYS A 611 3.23 6.63 -0.93
CA LYS A 611 2.27 6.87 0.16
C LYS A 611 1.32 5.69 0.20
N PHE A 612 1.32 4.93 1.30
CA PHE A 612 0.58 3.69 1.39
C PHE A 612 -0.24 3.62 2.67
N TYR A 613 -1.47 3.12 2.53
CA TYR A 613 -2.20 2.58 3.65
C TYR A 613 -1.59 1.24 4.06
N LEU A 614 -1.60 0.95 5.35
CA LEU A 614 -1.19 -0.32 5.91
C LEU A 614 -2.40 -1.16 6.25
N SER A 615 -2.34 -2.46 5.97
CA SER A 615 -3.36 -3.42 6.36
C SER A 615 -2.75 -4.80 6.61
N TYR A 616 -3.57 -5.71 7.13
CA TYR A 616 -3.23 -7.12 7.21
C TYR A 616 -3.71 -7.86 5.96
N LEU A 617 -3.05 -8.98 5.69
CA LEU A 617 -3.28 -9.79 4.50
C LEU A 617 -4.17 -10.99 4.84
N LEU A 618 -5.19 -11.22 4.03
CA LEU A 618 -6.17 -12.28 4.17
C LEU A 618 -6.20 -13.15 2.89
N PRO A 619 -6.51 -14.44 3.01
CA PRO A 619 -6.89 -15.24 1.86
C PRO A 619 -8.11 -14.61 1.18
N LYS A 620 -8.18 -14.74 -0.14
CA LYS A 620 -9.33 -14.25 -0.92
C LYS A 620 -10.64 -14.83 -0.40
N ASN A 621 -11.65 -13.98 -0.26
CA ASN A 621 -12.97 -14.34 0.27
C ASN A 621 -12.91 -14.96 1.69
N SER A 622 -11.98 -14.51 2.53
CA SER A 622 -11.86 -15.00 3.92
C SER A 622 -13.09 -14.66 4.77
N ILE A 623 -13.55 -15.63 5.56
CA ILE A 623 -14.67 -15.47 6.51
C ILE A 623 -14.35 -14.54 7.68
N LEU A 624 -13.06 -14.29 7.94
CA LEU A 624 -12.60 -13.44 9.05
C LEU A 624 -12.73 -11.95 8.72
N ASN A 625 -12.83 -11.62 7.43
CA ASN A 625 -12.72 -10.26 6.90
C ASN A 625 -13.74 -9.30 7.54
N GLU A 626 -15.02 -9.68 7.59
CA GLU A 626 -16.10 -8.82 8.10
C GLU A 626 -15.90 -8.47 9.59
N LYS A 627 -15.63 -9.47 10.43
CA LYS A 627 -15.47 -9.29 11.87
C LYS A 627 -14.19 -8.54 12.20
N ILE A 628 -13.06 -8.90 11.56
CA ILE A 628 -11.78 -8.21 11.77
C ILE A 628 -11.87 -6.76 11.31
N ASN A 629 -12.46 -6.49 10.15
CA ASN A 629 -12.65 -5.11 9.69
C ASN A 629 -13.52 -4.30 10.63
N GLY A 630 -14.60 -4.90 11.16
CA GLY A 630 -15.45 -4.25 12.16
C GLY A 630 -14.68 -3.88 13.42
N LEU A 631 -13.75 -4.75 13.87
CA LEU A 631 -12.90 -4.46 15.03
C LEU A 631 -11.86 -3.40 14.74
N ILE A 632 -11.12 -3.51 13.63
CA ILE A 632 -10.12 -2.51 13.23
C ILE A 632 -10.77 -1.15 13.02
N SER A 633 -11.95 -1.10 12.41
CA SER A 633 -12.70 0.15 12.21
C SER A 633 -13.08 0.81 13.54
N ARG A 634 -13.53 0.04 14.53
CA ARG A 634 -13.81 0.56 15.88
C ARG A 634 -12.54 1.06 16.57
N MET A 635 -11.43 0.34 16.43
CA MET A 635 -10.14 0.76 16.98
C MET A 635 -9.65 2.06 16.31
N ASN A 636 -9.80 2.18 15.00
CA ASN A 636 -9.51 3.40 14.24
C ASN A 636 -10.37 4.58 14.71
N GLN A 637 -11.68 4.37 14.89
CA GLN A 637 -12.59 5.39 15.42
C GLN A 637 -12.20 5.86 16.82
N ALA A 638 -11.67 4.96 17.65
CA ALA A 638 -11.15 5.29 18.97
C ALA A 638 -9.72 5.90 18.94
N GLY A 639 -9.07 5.97 17.77
CA GLY A 639 -7.70 6.47 17.62
C GLY A 639 -6.61 5.58 18.23
N LEU A 640 -6.93 4.33 18.61
CA LEU A 640 -6.01 3.43 19.30
C LEU A 640 -4.77 3.07 18.46
N PRO A 641 -4.88 2.73 17.17
CA PRO A 641 -3.70 2.36 16.38
C PRO A 641 -2.69 3.50 16.25
N SER A 642 -3.16 4.72 16.02
CA SER A 642 -2.32 5.92 15.98
C SER A 642 -1.60 6.15 17.31
N LEU A 643 -2.34 6.05 18.43
CA LEU A 643 -1.77 6.18 19.77
C LEU A 643 -0.69 5.11 20.04
N TRP A 644 -0.96 3.85 19.72
CA TRP A 644 -0.01 2.76 19.93
C TRP A 644 1.23 2.91 19.05
N SER A 645 1.06 3.26 17.78
CA SER A 645 2.16 3.52 16.85
C SER A 645 3.08 4.63 17.38
N GLN A 646 2.51 5.78 17.78
CA GLN A 646 3.27 6.89 18.36
C GLN A 646 3.97 6.51 19.68
N HIS A 647 3.29 5.81 20.58
CA HIS A 647 3.85 5.40 21.86
C HIS A 647 5.02 4.43 21.67
N ILE A 648 4.85 3.42 20.81
CA ILE A 648 5.88 2.43 20.52
C ILE A 648 7.09 3.13 19.89
N VAL A 649 6.88 3.95 18.86
CA VAL A 649 7.97 4.72 18.22
C VAL A 649 8.70 5.58 19.23
N HIS A 650 7.97 6.33 20.07
CA HIS A 650 8.56 7.19 21.09
C HIS A 650 9.37 6.42 22.13
N ALA A 651 8.85 5.27 22.61
CA ALA A 651 9.58 4.41 23.54
C ALA A 651 10.88 3.89 22.94
N PHE A 652 10.88 3.52 21.64
CA PHE A 652 12.09 3.12 20.93
C PHE A 652 13.08 4.27 20.73
N ILE A 653 12.60 5.48 20.41
CA ILE A 653 13.43 6.69 20.31
C ILE A 653 14.16 6.93 21.63
N ILE A 654 13.45 6.94 22.77
CA ILE A 654 14.06 7.14 24.10
C ILE A 654 15.08 6.05 24.40
N ARG A 655 14.73 4.78 24.15
CA ARG A 655 15.61 3.64 24.45
C ARG A 655 16.88 3.64 23.59
N ARG A 656 16.76 3.92 22.29
CA ARG A 656 17.91 3.96 21.36
C ARG A 656 18.76 5.20 21.61
N GLY A 657 18.12 6.35 21.80
CA GLY A 657 18.80 7.61 22.11
C GLY A 657 19.57 7.57 23.43
N SER A 658 19.06 6.89 24.48
CA SER A 658 19.82 6.73 25.73
C SER A 658 21.05 5.84 25.57
N LEU A 659 20.95 4.73 24.82
CA LEU A 659 22.09 3.87 24.48
C LEU A 659 23.14 4.62 23.64
N ALA A 660 22.69 5.42 22.67
CA ALA A 660 23.56 6.24 21.84
C ALA A 660 24.28 7.31 22.68
N LYS A 661 23.55 8.04 23.54
CA LYS A 661 24.12 9.01 24.48
C LYS A 661 25.11 8.36 25.45
N GLN A 662 24.84 7.15 25.94
CA GLN A 662 25.77 6.44 26.81
C GLN A 662 27.09 6.12 26.10
N LYS A 663 27.04 5.69 24.83
CA LYS A 663 28.24 5.50 23.99
C LYS A 663 29.00 6.82 23.79
N ILE A 664 28.29 7.90 23.49
CA ILE A 664 28.91 9.23 23.35
C ILE A 664 29.55 9.65 24.67
N ILE A 665 28.88 9.52 25.82
CA ILE A 665 29.39 9.94 27.13
C ILE A 665 30.61 9.10 27.52
N GLN A 666 30.65 7.80 27.21
CA GLN A 666 31.86 6.99 27.42
C GLN A 666 33.02 7.48 26.55
N ASN A 667 32.75 7.84 25.29
CA ASN A 667 33.77 8.42 24.41
C ASN A 667 34.18 9.84 24.85
N ARG A 668 33.24 10.67 25.32
CA ARG A 668 33.44 12.05 25.78
C ARG A 668 34.08 12.16 27.15
N LYS A 669 33.87 11.21 28.07
CA LYS A 669 34.64 11.15 29.33
C LYS A 669 36.15 10.98 29.09
N LYS A 670 36.55 10.66 27.85
CA LYS A 670 37.93 10.66 27.37
C LYS A 670 38.40 12.01 26.77
N MET A 671 37.48 12.93 26.47
CA MET A 671 37.67 14.25 25.84
C MET A 671 36.81 15.31 26.55
N ASN A 672 36.90 15.41 27.88
CA ASN A 672 36.41 16.58 28.59
C ASN A 672 37.36 17.71 28.29
N ASP A 673 37.08 18.56 27.31
CA ASP A 673 37.59 19.93 27.28
C ASP A 673 36.78 20.79 26.31
N PHE A 674 36.67 22.07 26.64
CA PHE A 674 36.40 23.13 25.68
C PHE A 674 37.20 22.84 24.41
N VAL A 675 36.57 22.74 23.24
CA VAL A 675 37.31 22.54 22.00
C VAL A 675 38.06 23.84 21.72
N PRO A 676 39.39 23.91 21.90
CA PRO A 676 40.13 25.13 21.61
C PRO A 676 40.09 25.36 20.10
N PHE A 677 40.15 26.64 19.70
CA PHE A 677 40.33 26.96 18.29
C PHE A 677 41.69 26.47 17.83
N ASN A 678 41.69 25.55 16.86
CA ASN A 678 42.92 25.10 16.23
C ASN A 678 43.35 26.09 15.15
N LEU A 679 44.64 26.10 14.81
CA LEU A 679 45.16 26.92 13.72
C LEU A 679 44.43 26.62 12.39
N SER A 680 43.99 25.38 12.19
CA SER A 680 43.13 24.93 11.07
C SER A 680 41.86 25.76 10.90
N ASP A 681 41.31 26.23 12.01
CA ASP A 681 39.99 26.87 12.05
C ASP A 681 40.09 28.34 11.60
N MET A 682 41.29 28.94 11.68
CA MET A 682 41.58 30.34 11.31
C MET A 682 42.46 30.49 10.07
N GLN A 683 42.75 29.40 9.34
CA GLN A 683 43.66 29.42 8.18
C GLN A 683 43.28 30.43 7.11
N SER A 684 41.99 30.58 6.81
CA SER A 684 41.51 31.52 5.80
C SER A 684 41.88 32.97 6.11
N SER A 685 41.77 33.40 7.37
CA SER A 685 42.18 34.73 7.81
C SER A 685 43.68 34.96 7.59
N PHE A 686 44.52 33.96 7.90
CA PHE A 686 45.97 34.05 7.66
C PHE A 686 46.32 34.05 6.17
N TYR A 687 45.64 33.26 5.35
CA TYR A 687 45.82 33.29 3.90
C TYR A 687 45.42 34.64 3.30
N MET A 688 44.29 35.22 3.73
CA MET A 688 43.88 36.56 3.28
C MET A 688 44.90 37.64 3.67
N LEU A 689 45.45 37.57 4.88
CA LEU A 689 46.51 38.49 5.32
C LEU A 689 47.78 38.31 4.47
N LEU A 690 48.22 37.07 4.26
CA LEU A 690 49.42 36.76 3.48
C LEU A 690 49.28 37.26 2.04
N ILE A 691 48.13 36.99 1.40
CA ILE A 691 47.82 37.47 0.04
C ILE A 691 47.84 39.01 0.00
N GLY A 692 47.22 39.67 0.98
CA GLY A 692 47.23 41.13 1.08
C GLY A 692 48.65 41.72 1.21
N LEU A 693 49.49 41.13 2.07
CA LEU A 693 50.87 41.55 2.25
C LEU A 693 51.72 41.28 1.01
N LEU A 694 51.52 40.15 0.33
CA LEU A 694 52.20 39.83 -0.93
C LEU A 694 51.84 40.84 -2.02
N ILE A 695 50.56 41.15 -2.21
CA ILE A 695 50.10 42.14 -3.18
C ILE A 695 50.69 43.52 -2.85
N SER A 696 50.64 43.93 -1.58
CA SER A 696 51.21 45.22 -1.14
C SER A 696 52.71 45.29 -1.40
N THR A 697 53.44 44.21 -1.13
CA THR A 697 54.89 44.11 -1.37
C THR A 697 55.22 44.18 -2.87
N ILE A 698 54.44 43.51 -3.72
CA ILE A 698 54.58 43.58 -5.18
C ILE A 698 54.36 45.02 -5.66
N VAL A 699 53.29 45.68 -5.20
CA VAL A 699 52.99 47.08 -5.55
C VAL A 699 54.13 48.00 -5.11
N PHE A 700 54.67 47.82 -3.90
CA PHE A 700 55.80 48.58 -3.39
C PHE A 700 57.06 48.42 -4.26
N PHE A 701 57.38 47.19 -4.67
CA PHE A 701 58.52 46.96 -5.56
C PHE A 701 58.32 47.49 -6.98
N CYS A 702 57.08 47.47 -7.48
CA CYS A 702 56.71 48.12 -8.73
C CYS A 702 56.87 49.65 -8.64
N GLU A 703 56.47 50.27 -7.52
CA GLU A 703 56.61 51.72 -7.29
C GLU A 703 58.08 52.15 -7.20
N LYS A 704 58.93 51.35 -6.55
CA LYS A 704 60.38 51.59 -6.47
C LYS A 704 61.14 51.24 -7.76
N GLY A 705 60.47 50.67 -8.76
CA GLY A 705 61.07 50.32 -10.05
C GLY A 705 62.03 49.12 -9.99
N TRP A 706 62.00 48.34 -8.91
CA TRP A 706 62.84 47.15 -8.74
C TRP A 706 62.28 45.95 -9.51
N LEU A 707 60.96 45.90 -9.68
CA LEU A 707 60.28 45.06 -10.65
C LEU A 707 60.14 45.84 -11.97
N LYS A 708 61.14 45.72 -12.86
CA LYS A 708 61.00 46.19 -14.25
C LYS A 708 60.01 45.29 -14.99
N THR A 709 58.71 45.56 -14.90
CA THR A 709 57.73 45.00 -15.83
C THR A 709 57.84 45.73 -17.17
N PRO A 710 58.10 45.04 -18.29
CA PRO A 710 58.21 45.66 -19.61
C PRO A 710 56.82 45.83 -20.23
N LEU A 711 55.89 46.52 -19.56
CA LEU A 711 54.55 46.71 -20.09
C LEU A 711 54.10 48.17 -19.92
N LEU A 712 53.89 48.78 -21.09
CA LEU A 712 53.37 50.13 -21.39
C LEU A 712 54.40 51.27 -21.38
N TYR A 713 55.32 51.19 -22.36
CA TYR A 713 55.97 52.36 -22.95
C TYR A 713 54.91 53.20 -23.70
N VAL A 714 54.30 54.17 -23.02
CA VAL A 714 53.53 55.22 -23.72
C VAL A 714 54.54 56.19 -24.33
N LYS A 715 54.78 56.02 -25.62
CA LYS A 715 55.59 56.88 -26.48
C LYS A 715 55.02 58.30 -26.44
N LYS A 716 55.76 59.27 -25.87
CA LYS A 716 55.53 60.70 -26.12
C LYS A 716 55.76 60.98 -27.61
N PRO A 717 54.82 61.58 -28.36
CA PRO A 717 55.12 62.09 -29.69
C PRO A 717 55.88 63.41 -29.56
N ASN A 718 57.18 63.39 -29.84
CA ASN A 718 57.90 64.56 -30.30
C ASN A 718 57.59 64.75 -31.79
N CYS A 719 56.86 65.81 -32.15
CA CYS A 719 56.83 66.29 -33.53
C CYS A 719 57.10 67.80 -33.52
N LYS A 720 58.36 68.15 -33.77
CA LYS A 720 58.78 69.45 -34.29
C LYS A 720 59.60 69.15 -35.55
N SER A 721 59.08 69.51 -36.71
CA SER A 721 59.86 70.24 -37.72
C SER A 721 58.96 70.73 -38.85
N ASN A 722 58.99 72.07 -38.98
CA ASN A 722 58.54 72.93 -40.06
C ASN A 722 58.84 72.44 -41.49
N SER A 723 57.96 72.84 -42.42
CA SER A 723 58.29 73.62 -43.65
C SER A 723 57.00 73.91 -44.44
N THR A 724 56.38 75.08 -44.30
CA THR A 724 56.47 76.26 -45.20
C THR A 724 56.00 76.08 -46.65
N LEU A 725 55.02 76.95 -47.00
CA LEU A 725 54.79 77.65 -48.28
C LEU A 725 54.20 76.87 -49.48
N ILE A 726 53.03 77.33 -49.98
CA ILE A 726 52.86 78.07 -51.25
C ILE A 726 51.36 78.43 -51.49
N GLN A 727 51.14 79.72 -51.80
CA GLN A 727 50.04 80.41 -52.54
C GLN A 727 48.59 80.26 -52.02
N GLN A 728 47.80 81.32 -51.83
CA GLN A 728 47.70 82.59 -52.57
C GLN A 728 47.22 83.73 -51.65
#